data_AF-A0A9P7NAT0-F1
#
_entry.id   AF-A0A9P7NAT0-F1
#
_cell.length_a   1.000
_cell.length_b   1.000
_cell.length_c   1.000
_cell.angle_alpha   90.00
_cell.angle_beta   90.00
_cell.angle_gamma   90.00
#
_symmetry.space_group_name_H-M   'P 1'
#
loop_
_entity.id
_entity.type
_entity.pdbx_description
1 polymer ?
#
loop_
_entity_poly.entity_id
_entity_poly.type
_entity_poly.pdbx_seq_one_letter_code
_entity_poly.pdbx_strand_id
1 'polypeptide(L)'
;WPGCKAIRNGVKICLSKGHPPMPAPISNAVCGPQKPGTPAAKPGTDLSTLNPCPLNACCNTLGQCGVTEDFCISTQGSGSPGTGKNGTLGCISNCGMDVRTGDPPKEFINMAYFDGLNLGRGCLNMDISQVDKSYTHIHFAFGQIKPDFGIEFQDSYASYLFDQLTKLRNGPKRVLSFGGWAFTPKSSFYPIFRNGIKPENREKFASSISKFADVTGIDGVDFVWETPGAPDVPGIPPRTNPNEGADYAAFLKLLRSKLNKGKTLSIAAPASYWHLMQFPIKEISETVDYIVYMTHDLQRQWDSTQKWIDPACPMNDCLGNPINIGDTFTALVRIFEPPHYIIRFGHIPPSRSSFRNSNYFEFRQATSSNSLRSVNISFTLITRAGVPSAKIVVALTSYGRSFKLADPSCTGPSCRTKGKRDEASLRSTRGLCTNIAGYIGNAEVVEIAQSSGNKFWYDKESDTQMVTYDRDSWVAFMTPQIKASRKKKFKNLNLGGTGDFAVDLDTFHSAPSNEQVTWETFKHNVKNFGKESTCDWEFRSGTWVNRTCTQDEVASPFNHTASERWIALEADAAWNDAKARWLFCDKGKIGFSQSVSQFFHANENAKCNDLASVDNCDPIATCQVHNSPSDAKKSYTGPAAYLVWNSLATVHGVLKNYGDSLRDASAQIDRTKQEFVDTFAPEGEQPDKALILGIVLSLVNAPLQVMGSMYFKGLMNNIKYFVANPLKGDIVKDVSMQFLSLSVSIASRFAKSETIKEVTFSTLYDSTVKKWGDQVDSLVVTLFSGEDESLLRLGKLIQRGNMVPATSDVSRRDMEHEHTKNFLQSRIAERVFYSAAIPQLWRMRQPWSEYPVVLDFGPTCDRDIGSGNYIFAHKVKFNDGYVCHNNHAYILGSTFERNNTGPNCSSDYGWNCGSEWIKAGYLWSPPGLKQIQQPNIKFGNVTVEDLVAGAVETWKRNGKVNKMDGSIGGLDPLNRDDFQTMWDSGIRTPGHIRIPVCSPHEATQLAMDGPNWIPPENVLSFPCLQDPKKGYRSKQKPWTRWEFDGPPYQDMDK
;
A
#
# COMPACT_ATOMS: atom_id res chain seq x y z
N TRP A 1 -39.60 -1.65 -37.08
CA TRP A 1 -39.60 -1.90 -38.54
C TRP A 1 -39.35 -0.58 -39.26
N PRO A 2 -38.30 -0.45 -40.08
CA PRO A 2 -37.94 0.80 -40.78
C PRO A 2 -38.67 0.99 -42.13
N GLY A 3 -39.71 0.20 -42.42
CA GLY A 3 -40.41 0.18 -43.71
C GLY A 3 -39.80 -0.79 -44.74
N CYS A 4 -40.49 -0.97 -45.87
CA CYS A 4 -40.15 -2.00 -46.88
C CYS A 4 -38.81 -1.77 -47.59
N LYS A 5 -38.29 -0.53 -47.61
CA LYS A 5 -37.04 -0.19 -48.31
C LYS A 5 -35.76 -0.62 -47.57
N ALA A 6 -35.87 -1.07 -46.32
CA ALA A 6 -34.73 -1.43 -45.47
C ALA A 6 -35.01 -2.69 -44.62
N ILE A 7 -35.61 -3.72 -45.23
CA ILE A 7 -35.86 -5.01 -44.58
C ILE A 7 -34.51 -5.71 -44.31
N ARG A 8 -34.24 -6.04 -43.04
CA ARG A 8 -33.05 -6.82 -42.66
C ARG A 8 -33.29 -8.31 -42.95
N ASN A 9 -32.24 -9.02 -43.35
CA ASN A 9 -32.31 -10.47 -43.57
C ASN A 9 -32.73 -11.19 -42.26
N GLY A 10 -33.55 -12.24 -42.37
CA GLY A 10 -34.09 -13.00 -41.23
C GLY A 10 -35.27 -12.37 -40.47
N VAL A 11 -35.77 -11.20 -40.87
CA VAL A 11 -36.95 -10.58 -40.24
C VAL A 11 -38.23 -11.36 -40.57
N LYS A 12 -38.94 -11.81 -39.53
CA LYS A 12 -40.26 -12.44 -39.65
C LYS A 12 -41.34 -11.36 -39.76
N ILE A 13 -42.22 -11.48 -40.75
CA ILE A 13 -43.33 -10.55 -41.01
C ILE A 13 -44.64 -11.34 -41.00
N CYS A 14 -45.63 -10.87 -40.24
CA CYS A 14 -46.97 -11.48 -40.22
C CYS A 14 -47.76 -11.05 -41.47
N LEU A 15 -48.27 -12.01 -42.23
CA LEU A 15 -49.08 -11.78 -43.43
C LEU A 15 -50.59 -12.02 -43.19
N SER A 16 -50.97 -12.41 -41.96
CA SER A 16 -52.34 -12.72 -41.56
C SER A 16 -52.62 -12.25 -40.12
N LYS A 17 -53.89 -12.25 -39.71
CA LYS A 17 -54.30 -12.00 -38.32
C LYS A 17 -53.89 -13.19 -37.45
N GLY A 18 -53.22 -12.94 -36.33
CA GLY A 18 -52.75 -13.98 -35.41
C GLY A 18 -51.82 -13.40 -34.33
N HIS A 19 -51.26 -14.26 -33.49
CA HIS A 19 -50.26 -13.81 -32.51
C HIS A 19 -48.89 -13.63 -33.22
N PRO A 20 -48.23 -12.45 -33.11
CA PRO A 20 -46.96 -12.23 -33.77
C PRO A 20 -45.87 -13.14 -33.15
N PRO A 21 -44.97 -13.72 -33.96
CA PRO A 21 -43.83 -14.46 -33.43
C PRO A 21 -42.85 -13.49 -32.76
N MET A 22 -42.03 -14.01 -31.83
CA MET A 22 -40.92 -13.24 -31.27
C MET A 22 -40.07 -12.62 -32.39
N PRO A 23 -39.68 -11.33 -32.27
CA PRO A 23 -38.85 -10.67 -33.27
C PRO A 23 -37.47 -11.34 -33.35
N ALA A 24 -36.85 -11.27 -34.53
CA ALA A 24 -35.52 -11.85 -34.73
C ALA A 24 -34.48 -11.19 -33.79
N PRO A 25 -33.62 -11.98 -33.11
CA PRO A 25 -32.59 -11.43 -32.25
C PRO A 25 -31.64 -10.49 -33.00
N ILE A 26 -31.19 -9.42 -32.33
CA ILE A 26 -30.11 -8.55 -32.78
C ILE A 26 -28.87 -8.95 -31.98
N SER A 27 -27.78 -9.34 -32.66
CA SER A 27 -26.60 -9.93 -32.02
C SER A 27 -25.96 -9.08 -30.92
N ASN A 28 -26.10 -7.75 -30.98
CA ASN A 28 -25.57 -6.80 -30.01
C ASN A 28 -26.65 -6.14 -29.12
N ALA A 29 -27.90 -6.62 -29.12
CA ALA A 29 -28.95 -6.09 -28.26
C ALA A 29 -28.79 -6.56 -26.81
N VAL A 30 -28.90 -5.61 -25.88
CA VAL A 30 -28.78 -5.82 -24.42
C VAL A 30 -30.13 -5.74 -23.70
N CYS A 31 -31.15 -5.14 -24.33
CA CYS A 31 -32.50 -4.96 -23.81
C CYS A 31 -33.59 -5.26 -24.86
N GLY A 32 -34.84 -5.31 -24.40
CA GLY A 32 -36.02 -5.50 -25.25
C GLY A 32 -36.19 -6.95 -25.74
N PRO A 33 -37.24 -7.20 -26.55
CA PRO A 33 -37.58 -8.55 -27.02
C PRO A 33 -36.60 -9.12 -28.06
N GLN A 34 -35.66 -8.32 -28.55
CA GLN A 34 -34.64 -8.72 -29.54
C GLN A 34 -33.28 -9.07 -28.92
N LYS A 35 -33.15 -9.06 -27.59
CA LYS A 35 -31.95 -9.53 -26.89
C LYS A 35 -31.70 -11.02 -27.22
N PRO A 36 -30.47 -11.42 -27.58
CA PRO A 36 -30.13 -12.82 -27.79
C PRO A 36 -30.46 -13.69 -26.57
N GLY A 37 -31.01 -14.88 -26.80
CA GLY A 37 -31.42 -15.81 -25.75
C GLY A 37 -32.78 -15.53 -25.09
N THR A 38 -33.53 -14.50 -25.52
CA THR A 38 -34.89 -14.24 -24.98
C THR A 38 -35.83 -15.40 -25.28
N PRO A 39 -36.46 -16.04 -24.26
CA PRO A 39 -37.42 -17.11 -24.48
C PRO A 39 -38.69 -16.65 -25.22
N ALA A 40 -39.41 -17.60 -25.82
CA ALA A 40 -40.69 -17.31 -26.45
C ALA A 40 -41.74 -16.87 -25.40
N ALA A 41 -42.24 -15.64 -25.53
CA ALA A 41 -43.28 -15.11 -24.67
C ALA A 41 -44.65 -15.78 -24.94
N LYS A 42 -45.49 -15.86 -23.91
CA LYS A 42 -46.86 -16.41 -24.05
C LYS A 42 -47.75 -15.46 -24.87
N PRO A 43 -48.75 -15.98 -25.61
CA PRO A 43 -49.75 -15.15 -26.27
C PRO A 43 -50.37 -14.12 -25.32
N GLY A 44 -50.42 -12.85 -25.76
CA GLY A 44 -50.91 -11.72 -24.98
C GLY A 44 -49.87 -10.97 -24.14
N THR A 45 -48.61 -11.43 -24.09
CA THR A 45 -47.53 -10.71 -23.37
C THR A 45 -47.16 -9.40 -24.09
N ASP A 46 -47.05 -8.29 -23.36
CA ASP A 46 -46.44 -7.07 -23.90
C ASP A 46 -44.93 -7.26 -24.03
N LEU A 47 -44.48 -7.43 -25.26
CA LEU A 47 -43.08 -7.65 -25.61
C LEU A 47 -42.16 -6.46 -25.26
N SER A 48 -42.70 -5.27 -25.02
CA SER A 48 -41.91 -4.10 -24.61
C SER A 48 -41.30 -4.24 -23.20
N THR A 49 -41.93 -5.07 -22.35
CA THR A 49 -41.54 -5.32 -20.96
C THR A 49 -40.39 -6.33 -20.82
N LEU A 50 -40.03 -7.04 -21.89
CA LEU A 50 -39.00 -8.08 -21.87
C LEU A 50 -37.59 -7.47 -21.85
N ASN A 51 -36.73 -8.04 -21.00
CA ASN A 51 -35.34 -7.60 -20.82
C ASN A 51 -35.21 -6.08 -20.58
N PRO A 52 -35.74 -5.56 -19.46
CA PRO A 52 -35.64 -4.14 -19.13
C PRO A 52 -34.17 -3.72 -18.93
N CYS A 53 -33.87 -2.46 -19.21
CA CYS A 53 -32.57 -1.88 -18.92
C CYS A 53 -32.33 -1.75 -17.41
N PRO A 54 -31.07 -1.90 -16.93
CA PRO A 54 -30.72 -1.55 -15.56
C PRO A 54 -31.12 -0.10 -15.24
N LEU A 55 -31.51 0.14 -13.98
CA LEU A 55 -32.05 1.42 -13.48
C LEU A 55 -33.33 1.91 -14.18
N ASN A 56 -34.06 1.02 -14.89
CA ASN A 56 -35.22 1.39 -15.73
C ASN A 56 -34.90 2.49 -16.75
N ALA A 57 -33.68 2.48 -17.30
CA ALA A 57 -33.34 3.31 -18.45
C ALA A 57 -34.21 2.95 -19.68
N CYS A 58 -34.23 3.84 -20.67
CA CYS A 58 -34.99 3.68 -21.89
C CYS A 58 -34.33 2.61 -22.78
N CYS A 59 -35.12 1.69 -23.34
CA CYS A 59 -34.65 0.72 -24.32
C CYS A 59 -35.04 1.19 -25.73
N ASN A 60 -34.08 1.35 -26.63
CA ASN A 60 -34.31 1.86 -27.99
C ASN A 60 -34.61 0.74 -29.01
N THR A 61 -35.02 1.08 -30.24
CA THR A 61 -35.39 0.03 -31.23
C THR A 61 -34.22 -0.78 -31.81
N LEU A 62 -32.98 -0.50 -31.38
CA LEU A 62 -31.79 -1.34 -31.62
C LEU A 62 -31.46 -2.25 -30.42
N GLY A 63 -32.34 -2.32 -29.41
CA GLY A 63 -32.14 -3.08 -28.18
C GLY A 63 -30.97 -2.55 -27.35
N GLN A 64 -30.71 -1.24 -27.41
CA GLN A 64 -29.68 -0.57 -26.61
C GLN A 64 -30.32 0.24 -25.49
N CYS A 65 -29.67 0.29 -24.33
CA CYS A 65 -30.10 1.10 -23.19
C CYS A 65 -29.53 2.52 -23.27
N GLY A 66 -30.28 3.50 -22.76
CA GLY A 66 -29.80 4.87 -22.55
C GLY A 66 -30.86 5.75 -21.87
N VAL A 67 -30.51 7.01 -21.57
CA VAL A 67 -31.42 7.99 -20.94
C VAL A 67 -31.48 9.34 -21.67
N THR A 68 -30.97 9.40 -22.90
CA THR A 68 -31.03 10.57 -23.79
C THR A 68 -32.09 10.37 -24.89
N GLU A 69 -32.29 11.39 -25.73
CA GLU A 69 -33.33 11.40 -26.77
C GLU A 69 -33.30 10.19 -27.71
N ASP A 70 -32.11 9.79 -28.13
CA ASP A 70 -31.78 8.60 -28.93
C ASP A 70 -32.30 7.26 -28.37
N PHE A 71 -32.75 7.26 -27.12
CA PHE A 71 -33.25 6.10 -26.40
C PHE A 71 -34.66 6.29 -25.86
N CYS A 72 -34.99 7.53 -25.47
CA CYS A 72 -36.18 7.83 -24.70
C CYS A 72 -37.33 8.44 -25.51
N ILE A 73 -37.10 9.05 -26.69
CA ILE A 73 -38.19 9.61 -27.48
C ILE A 73 -38.97 8.49 -28.18
N SER A 74 -40.26 8.39 -27.87
CA SER A 74 -41.18 7.51 -28.60
C SER A 74 -41.60 8.16 -29.92
N THR A 75 -40.84 7.87 -30.98
CA THR A 75 -41.17 8.26 -32.35
C THR A 75 -42.07 7.20 -32.97
N GLN A 76 -43.39 7.33 -32.93
CA GLN A 76 -44.25 6.30 -33.53
C GLN A 76 -43.97 6.14 -35.04
N GLY A 77 -43.64 4.92 -35.44
CA GLY A 77 -43.53 4.51 -36.84
C GLY A 77 -44.90 4.23 -37.46
N SER A 78 -45.03 3.08 -38.13
CA SER A 78 -46.25 2.65 -38.83
C SER A 78 -47.39 2.15 -37.91
N GLY A 79 -47.52 2.69 -36.69
CA GLY A 79 -48.53 2.28 -35.71
C GLY A 79 -48.29 0.94 -35.01
N SER A 80 -47.17 0.25 -35.25
CA SER A 80 -46.82 -1.00 -34.54
C SER A 80 -46.02 -0.71 -33.25
N PRO A 81 -46.32 -1.37 -32.11
CA PRO A 81 -45.55 -1.20 -30.87
C PRO A 81 -44.04 -1.47 -31.07
N GLY A 82 -43.19 -0.67 -30.42
CA GLY A 82 -41.73 -0.80 -30.53
C GLY A 82 -41.14 -0.44 -31.91
N THR A 83 -41.81 0.42 -32.69
CA THR A 83 -41.29 0.87 -34.00
C THR A 83 -41.02 2.38 -34.05
N GLY A 84 -39.83 2.74 -34.51
CA GLY A 84 -39.39 4.13 -34.73
C GLY A 84 -39.87 4.73 -36.06
N LYS A 85 -39.87 6.06 -36.16
CA LYS A 85 -40.01 6.77 -37.44
C LYS A 85 -38.74 6.56 -38.28
N ASN A 86 -38.86 6.59 -39.62
CA ASN A 86 -37.68 6.46 -40.47
C ASN A 86 -36.64 7.56 -40.15
N GLY A 87 -35.36 7.18 -40.03
CA GLY A 87 -34.28 8.07 -39.60
C GLY A 87 -34.16 8.30 -38.08
N THR A 88 -34.97 7.65 -37.24
CA THR A 88 -34.94 7.81 -35.78
C THR A 88 -34.67 6.47 -35.07
N LEU A 89 -34.05 6.51 -33.88
CA LEU A 89 -33.76 5.30 -33.10
C LEU A 89 -34.99 4.80 -32.33
N GLY A 90 -35.88 5.70 -31.90
CA GLY A 90 -37.15 5.40 -31.23
C GLY A 90 -37.02 4.66 -29.89
N CYS A 91 -38.11 4.60 -29.13
CA CYS A 91 -38.15 3.94 -27.83
C CYS A 91 -39.12 2.74 -27.81
N ILE A 92 -38.68 1.63 -27.22
CA ILE A 92 -39.48 0.43 -26.95
C ILE A 92 -40.16 0.55 -25.58
N SER A 93 -39.39 0.87 -24.52
CA SER A 93 -39.88 0.88 -23.14
C SER A 93 -39.14 1.87 -22.24
N ASN A 94 -39.79 2.28 -21.13
CA ASN A 94 -39.37 3.34 -20.21
C ASN A 94 -39.20 4.75 -20.83
N CYS A 95 -39.94 5.03 -21.90
CA CYS A 95 -39.86 6.25 -22.71
C CYS A 95 -40.23 7.56 -21.98
N GLY A 96 -39.94 8.70 -22.63
CA GLY A 96 -40.00 10.06 -22.07
C GLY A 96 -38.68 10.46 -21.41
N MET A 97 -38.45 11.73 -21.04
CA MET A 97 -37.20 12.18 -20.37
C MET A 97 -37.44 12.90 -19.03
N ASP A 98 -38.69 12.99 -18.62
CA ASP A 98 -39.13 13.71 -17.42
C ASP A 98 -38.61 13.06 -16.12
N VAL A 99 -38.27 13.92 -15.15
CA VAL A 99 -37.97 13.57 -13.77
C VAL A 99 -39.25 13.13 -13.09
N ARG A 100 -39.27 11.96 -12.45
CA ARG A 100 -40.47 11.44 -11.77
C ARG A 100 -40.52 11.96 -10.34
N THR A 101 -41.25 13.05 -10.12
CA THR A 101 -41.46 13.66 -8.80
C THR A 101 -42.71 13.11 -8.13
N GLY A 102 -42.61 12.72 -6.85
CA GLY A 102 -43.76 12.35 -6.02
C GLY A 102 -44.20 13.50 -5.10
N ASP A 103 -44.83 13.13 -3.99
CA ASP A 103 -45.19 14.08 -2.91
C ASP A 103 -43.94 14.79 -2.33
N PRO A 104 -44.10 16.03 -1.81
CA PRO A 104 -43.03 16.74 -1.12
C PRO A 104 -42.54 15.99 0.13
N PRO A 105 -41.26 16.12 0.51
CA PRO A 105 -40.74 15.52 1.74
C PRO A 105 -41.36 16.18 2.98
N LYS A 106 -41.45 15.40 4.07
CA LYS A 106 -41.95 15.89 5.38
C LYS A 106 -41.09 17.02 5.97
N GLU A 107 -39.78 16.96 5.73
CA GLU A 107 -38.78 17.94 6.10
C GLU A 107 -37.84 18.09 4.90
N PHE A 108 -37.51 19.33 4.50
CA PHE A 108 -36.51 19.55 3.45
C PHE A 108 -35.12 19.62 4.10
N ILE A 109 -34.30 18.60 3.86
CA ILE A 109 -32.98 18.48 4.49
C ILE A 109 -32.07 19.61 3.97
N ASN A 110 -31.49 20.38 4.89
CA ASN A 110 -30.39 21.31 4.62
C ASN A 110 -29.15 20.74 5.28
N MET A 111 -28.15 20.31 4.51
CA MET A 111 -27.02 19.52 5.00
C MET A 111 -25.67 20.22 4.81
N ALA A 112 -24.77 20.06 5.77
CA ALA A 112 -23.36 20.43 5.62
C ALA A 112 -22.48 19.17 5.67
N TYR A 113 -21.77 18.85 4.58
CA TYR A 113 -20.59 17.99 4.69
C TYR A 113 -19.44 18.83 5.24
N PHE A 114 -18.75 18.31 6.24
CA PHE A 114 -17.65 18.98 6.92
C PHE A 114 -16.40 18.09 6.88
N ASP A 115 -15.32 18.59 6.28
CA ASP A 115 -14.04 17.87 6.22
C ASP A 115 -13.32 17.93 7.57
N GLY A 116 -13.25 16.79 8.26
CA GLY A 116 -12.52 16.60 9.51
C GLY A 116 -11.00 16.76 9.38
N LEU A 117 -10.46 16.84 8.15
CA LEU A 117 -9.05 17.11 7.88
C LEU A 117 -8.76 18.59 7.60
N ASN A 118 -9.77 19.48 7.61
CA ASN A 118 -9.60 20.87 7.17
C ASN A 118 -8.50 21.63 7.93
N LEU A 119 -8.34 21.37 9.24
CA LEU A 119 -7.32 22.02 10.07
C LEU A 119 -5.88 21.62 9.68
N GLY A 120 -5.70 20.55 8.90
CA GLY A 120 -4.41 20.15 8.32
C GLY A 120 -3.95 20.99 7.13
N ARG A 121 -4.84 21.82 6.54
CA ARG A 121 -4.52 22.75 5.44
C ARG A 121 -3.70 23.94 5.95
N GLY A 122 -3.21 24.80 5.05
CA GLY A 122 -2.63 26.09 5.46
C GLY A 122 -3.72 27.05 5.95
N CYS A 123 -4.60 27.40 5.02
CA CYS A 123 -5.80 28.23 5.20
C CYS A 123 -7.07 27.45 4.78
N LEU A 124 -8.24 28.11 4.68
CA LEU A 124 -9.56 27.44 4.63
C LEU A 124 -9.73 26.43 5.77
N ASN A 125 -9.54 26.96 6.97
CA ASN A 125 -9.73 26.28 8.25
C ASN A 125 -11.11 26.64 8.79
N MET A 126 -11.78 25.68 9.43
CA MET A 126 -13.08 25.86 10.04
C MET A 126 -13.19 24.91 11.24
N ASP A 127 -13.53 25.45 12.40
CA ASP A 127 -13.91 24.63 13.54
C ASP A 127 -15.39 24.23 13.44
N ILE A 128 -15.74 23.05 13.95
CA ILE A 128 -17.11 22.53 13.83
C ILE A 128 -18.14 23.40 14.56
N SER A 129 -17.74 24.15 15.60
CA SER A 129 -18.62 25.11 16.30
C SER A 129 -19.02 26.32 15.44
N GLN A 130 -18.31 26.56 14.33
CA GLN A 130 -18.57 27.66 13.39
C GLN A 130 -19.54 27.27 12.27
N VAL A 131 -19.96 26.00 12.19
CA VAL A 131 -20.97 25.56 11.22
C VAL A 131 -22.33 26.19 11.55
N ASP A 132 -22.99 26.74 10.54
CA ASP A 132 -24.29 27.41 10.71
C ASP A 132 -25.33 26.46 11.32
N LYS A 133 -26.00 26.92 12.38
CA LYS A 133 -27.05 26.18 13.07
C LYS A 133 -28.35 26.09 12.25
N SER A 134 -28.43 26.77 11.10
CA SER A 134 -29.54 26.64 10.12
C SER A 134 -29.51 25.36 9.28
N TYR A 135 -28.40 24.60 9.31
CA TYR A 135 -28.36 23.25 8.76
C TYR A 135 -29.22 22.30 9.62
N THR A 136 -29.93 21.35 9.01
CA THR A 136 -30.67 20.31 9.74
C THR A 136 -29.83 19.06 9.99
N HIS A 137 -28.78 18.85 9.20
CA HIS A 137 -27.84 17.73 9.32
C HIS A 137 -26.38 18.20 9.09
N ILE A 138 -25.44 17.70 9.89
CA ILE A 138 -23.98 17.85 9.68
C ILE A 138 -23.40 16.45 9.44
N HIS A 139 -22.79 16.24 8.28
CA HIS A 139 -22.09 15.02 7.89
C HIS A 139 -20.59 15.20 8.10
N PHE A 140 -20.06 14.54 9.12
CA PHE A 140 -18.64 14.57 9.44
C PHE A 140 -17.87 13.59 8.55
N ALA A 141 -17.01 14.12 7.69
CA ALA A 141 -16.25 13.38 6.70
C ALA A 141 -14.76 13.33 7.11
N PHE A 142 -14.14 12.20 7.43
CA PHE A 142 -14.69 10.85 7.50
C PHE A 142 -14.18 10.11 8.75
N GLY A 143 -15.01 9.19 9.26
CA GLY A 143 -14.56 8.11 10.13
C GLY A 143 -13.86 7.04 9.29
N GLN A 144 -12.75 6.51 9.79
CA GLN A 144 -12.04 5.38 9.18
C GLN A 144 -12.49 4.06 9.82
N ILE A 145 -12.48 2.99 9.03
CA ILE A 145 -12.81 1.64 9.49
C ILE A 145 -11.53 0.82 9.47
N LYS A 146 -11.17 0.27 10.63
CA LYS A 146 -10.02 -0.62 10.80
C LYS A 146 -10.27 -2.00 10.19
N PRO A 147 -9.21 -2.80 9.91
CA PRO A 147 -9.35 -4.19 9.46
C PRO A 147 -10.12 -5.10 10.44
N ASP A 148 -10.18 -4.74 11.74
CA ASP A 148 -10.97 -5.45 12.76
C ASP A 148 -12.45 -5.01 12.82
N PHE A 149 -12.85 -4.08 11.94
CA PHE A 149 -14.13 -3.35 11.89
C PHE A 149 -14.38 -2.33 13.01
N GLY A 150 -13.38 -2.02 13.85
CA GLY A 150 -13.45 -0.86 14.75
C GLY A 150 -13.36 0.47 13.99
N ILE A 151 -13.74 1.57 14.65
CA ILE A 151 -13.75 2.91 14.07
C ILE A 151 -12.62 3.75 14.67
N GLU A 152 -11.97 4.54 13.82
CA GLU A 152 -10.91 5.49 14.20
C GLU A 152 -10.97 6.77 13.34
N PHE A 153 -10.12 7.75 13.67
CA PHE A 153 -9.97 9.00 12.90
C PHE A 153 -8.53 9.14 12.42
N GLN A 154 -8.34 9.80 11.28
CA GLN A 154 -7.05 9.83 10.58
C GLN A 154 -5.93 10.53 11.37
N ASP A 155 -6.27 11.57 12.14
CA ASP A 155 -5.33 12.34 12.95
C ASP A 155 -6.01 12.97 14.18
N SER A 156 -5.22 13.72 14.97
CA SER A 156 -5.70 14.42 16.17
C SER A 156 -6.63 15.60 15.86
N TYR A 157 -6.57 16.21 14.68
CA TYR A 157 -7.53 17.26 14.27
C TYR A 157 -8.91 16.66 14.04
N ALA A 158 -9.00 15.59 13.25
CA ALA A 158 -10.24 14.87 13.00
C ALA A 158 -10.84 14.32 14.31
N SER A 159 -9.98 13.82 15.22
CA SER A 159 -10.39 13.34 16.54
C SER A 159 -10.99 14.46 17.41
N TYR A 160 -10.34 15.63 17.46
CA TYR A 160 -10.83 16.80 18.18
C TYR A 160 -12.15 17.34 17.58
N LEU A 161 -12.20 17.52 16.26
CA LEU A 161 -13.39 18.05 15.59
C LEU A 161 -14.59 17.12 15.72
N PHE A 162 -14.38 15.80 15.76
CA PHE A 162 -15.44 14.84 16.04
C PHE A 162 -15.91 14.90 17.51
N ASP A 163 -14.99 15.02 18.48
CA ASP A 163 -15.37 15.24 19.88
C ASP A 163 -16.21 16.53 20.04
N GLN A 164 -15.79 17.64 19.42
CA GLN A 164 -16.56 18.89 19.40
C GLN A 164 -17.94 18.71 18.71
N LEU A 165 -18.02 17.94 17.61
CA LEU A 165 -19.30 17.58 16.97
C LEU A 165 -20.23 16.88 17.97
N THR A 166 -19.74 15.90 18.73
CA THR A 166 -20.58 15.21 19.73
C THR A 166 -21.11 16.15 20.82
N LYS A 167 -20.42 17.27 21.09
CA LYS A 167 -20.83 18.30 22.07
C LYS A 167 -21.91 19.24 21.57
N LEU A 168 -22.18 19.31 20.26
CA LEU A 168 -23.27 20.09 19.65
C LEU A 168 -24.66 19.45 19.91
N ARG A 169 -25.04 19.32 21.17
CA ARG A 169 -26.39 18.89 21.60
C ARG A 169 -27.39 20.03 21.33
N ASN A 170 -28.63 19.70 20.98
CA ASN A 170 -29.70 20.65 20.63
C ASN A 170 -29.45 21.50 19.37
N GLY A 171 -28.86 20.90 18.33
CA GLY A 171 -28.57 21.54 17.04
C GLY A 171 -28.88 20.63 15.84
N PRO A 172 -28.18 20.81 14.71
CA PRO A 172 -28.28 19.92 13.55
C PRO A 172 -28.00 18.46 13.91
N LYS A 173 -28.63 17.49 13.23
CA LYS A 173 -28.32 16.07 13.44
C LYS A 173 -26.88 15.76 13.05
N ARG A 174 -26.13 15.14 13.94
CA ARG A 174 -24.71 14.82 13.77
C ARG A 174 -24.58 13.43 13.18
N VAL A 175 -24.13 13.36 11.92
CA VAL A 175 -24.02 12.13 11.14
C VAL A 175 -22.54 11.86 10.88
N LEU A 176 -22.07 10.62 11.14
CA LEU A 176 -20.71 10.23 10.80
C LEU A 176 -20.68 9.55 9.42
N SER A 177 -19.95 10.13 8.47
CA SER A 177 -19.72 9.56 7.15
C SER A 177 -18.50 8.64 7.15
N PHE A 178 -18.63 7.45 6.55
CA PHE A 178 -17.53 6.51 6.33
C PHE A 178 -17.20 6.40 4.84
N GLY A 179 -15.91 6.49 4.47
CA GLY A 179 -15.43 6.30 3.09
C GLY A 179 -14.80 7.54 2.45
N GLY A 180 -15.26 7.91 1.26
CA GLY A 180 -14.74 9.01 0.44
C GLY A 180 -13.53 8.64 -0.45
N TRP A 181 -13.31 9.45 -1.49
CA TRP A 181 -12.24 9.25 -2.51
C TRP A 181 -10.81 9.12 -1.96
N ALA A 182 -10.52 9.55 -0.73
CA ALA A 182 -9.20 9.34 -0.12
C ALA A 182 -9.02 7.93 0.49
N PHE A 183 -10.12 7.23 0.76
CA PHE A 183 -10.19 5.94 1.47
C PHE A 183 -10.63 4.80 0.55
N THR A 184 -11.66 5.01 -0.29
CA THR A 184 -12.25 3.93 -1.09
C THR A 184 -11.40 3.43 -2.26
N PRO A 185 -10.53 4.22 -2.94
CA PRO A 185 -9.72 3.75 -4.06
C PRO A 185 -8.25 3.46 -3.70
N LYS A 186 -7.79 3.72 -2.47
CA LYS A 186 -6.43 3.37 -2.03
C LYS A 186 -6.34 1.88 -1.71
N SER A 187 -5.31 1.22 -2.23
CA SER A 187 -5.15 -0.24 -2.21
C SER A 187 -5.25 -0.88 -0.82
N SER A 188 -4.81 -0.19 0.23
CA SER A 188 -4.85 -0.67 1.62
C SER A 188 -6.24 -0.65 2.28
N PHE A 189 -7.15 0.23 1.83
CA PHE A 189 -8.45 0.48 2.48
C PHE A 189 -9.64 -0.01 1.66
N TYR A 190 -9.50 -0.06 0.33
CA TYR A 190 -10.44 -0.68 -0.61
C TYR A 190 -11.04 -2.04 -0.18
N PRO A 191 -10.26 -3.03 0.33
CA PRO A 191 -10.84 -4.31 0.72
C PRO A 191 -11.69 -4.25 2.00
N ILE A 192 -11.62 -3.20 2.81
CA ILE A 192 -12.27 -3.16 4.13
C ILE A 192 -13.78 -3.13 4.02
N PHE A 193 -14.36 -2.24 3.21
CA PHE A 193 -15.81 -2.25 2.94
C PHE A 193 -16.25 -3.55 2.29
N ARG A 194 -15.50 -4.04 1.28
CA ARG A 194 -15.83 -5.27 0.56
C ARG A 194 -15.78 -6.51 1.44
N ASN A 195 -14.87 -6.57 2.41
CA ASN A 195 -14.84 -7.65 3.39
C ASN A 195 -15.95 -7.47 4.43
N GLY A 196 -16.21 -6.24 4.89
CA GLY A 196 -17.23 -5.94 5.89
C GLY A 196 -18.66 -6.28 5.46
N ILE A 197 -19.03 -6.08 4.19
CA ILE A 197 -20.38 -6.37 3.70
C ILE A 197 -20.67 -7.86 3.46
N LYS A 198 -19.64 -8.72 3.38
CA LYS A 198 -19.82 -10.15 3.08
C LYS A 198 -20.67 -10.87 4.14
N PRO A 199 -21.39 -11.96 3.79
CA PRO A 199 -22.24 -12.71 4.72
C PRO A 199 -21.56 -13.08 6.03
N GLU A 200 -20.29 -13.49 5.99
CA GLU A 200 -19.49 -13.91 7.15
C GLU A 200 -19.07 -12.77 8.09
N ASN A 201 -19.07 -11.51 7.62
CA ASN A 201 -18.55 -10.36 8.36
C ASN A 201 -19.59 -9.29 8.71
N ARG A 202 -20.69 -9.19 7.93
CA ARG A 202 -21.67 -8.10 8.02
C ARG A 202 -22.27 -7.92 9.41
N GLU A 203 -22.44 -9.00 10.16
CA GLU A 203 -22.96 -8.97 11.52
C GLU A 203 -22.00 -8.25 12.48
N LYS A 204 -20.70 -8.58 12.42
CA LYS A 204 -19.67 -7.91 13.23
C LYS A 204 -19.51 -6.45 12.81
N PHE A 205 -19.47 -6.17 11.50
CA PHE A 205 -19.30 -4.83 10.97
C PHE A 205 -20.47 -3.90 11.33
N ALA A 206 -21.72 -4.34 11.10
CA ALA A 206 -22.91 -3.56 11.44
C ALA A 206 -23.05 -3.36 12.96
N SER A 207 -22.69 -4.35 13.78
CA SER A 207 -22.72 -4.23 15.24
C SER A 207 -21.67 -3.26 15.78
N SER A 208 -20.48 -3.22 15.16
CA SER A 208 -19.42 -2.24 15.52
C SER A 208 -19.87 -0.80 15.26
N ILE A 209 -20.44 -0.55 14.07
CA ILE A 209 -20.95 0.78 13.70
C ILE A 209 -22.10 1.21 14.63
N SER A 210 -23.07 0.33 14.89
CA SER A 210 -24.18 0.69 15.77
C SER A 210 -23.70 0.98 17.21
N LYS A 211 -22.83 0.11 17.77
CA LYS A 211 -22.25 0.32 19.09
C LYS A 211 -21.50 1.65 19.19
N PHE A 212 -20.71 2.01 18.18
CA PHE A 212 -20.03 3.30 18.15
C PHE A 212 -21.00 4.48 18.06
N ALA A 213 -22.04 4.36 17.24
CA ALA A 213 -23.07 5.40 17.10
C ALA A 213 -23.88 5.62 18.40
N ASP A 214 -24.04 4.58 19.20
CA ASP A 214 -24.64 4.66 20.54
C ASP A 214 -23.67 5.28 21.56
N VAL A 215 -22.43 4.78 21.66
CA VAL A 215 -21.42 5.26 22.62
C VAL A 215 -21.09 6.75 22.44
N THR A 216 -20.98 7.22 21.19
CA THR A 216 -20.72 8.64 20.88
C THR A 216 -21.99 9.50 20.94
N GLY A 217 -23.17 8.87 20.91
CA GLY A 217 -24.46 9.56 20.90
C GLY A 217 -24.65 10.46 19.67
N ILE A 218 -24.15 10.05 18.51
CA ILE A 218 -24.42 10.69 17.20
C ILE A 218 -25.81 10.31 16.68
N ASP A 219 -26.36 11.14 15.80
CA ASP A 219 -27.76 11.05 15.33
C ASP A 219 -27.90 10.28 14.00
N GLY A 220 -26.81 9.74 13.46
CA GLY A 220 -26.84 8.86 12.31
C GLY A 220 -25.47 8.49 11.75
N VAL A 221 -25.52 7.69 10.68
CA VAL A 221 -24.34 7.28 9.89
C VAL A 221 -24.61 7.36 8.40
N ASP A 222 -23.56 7.63 7.64
CA ASP A 222 -23.58 7.80 6.18
C ASP A 222 -22.45 6.99 5.55
N PHE A 223 -22.67 6.48 4.34
CA PHE A 223 -21.69 5.65 3.63
C PHE A 223 -21.37 6.24 2.26
N VAL A 224 -20.16 6.75 2.13
CA VAL A 224 -19.63 7.36 0.91
C VAL A 224 -18.71 6.36 0.22
N TRP A 225 -19.31 5.29 -0.32
CA TRP A 225 -18.54 4.26 -1.03
C TRP A 225 -18.42 4.60 -2.52
N GLU A 226 -17.24 5.05 -2.92
CA GLU A 226 -16.90 5.39 -4.30
C GLU A 226 -15.96 4.37 -4.96
N THR A 227 -16.43 3.38 -5.73
CA THR A 227 -17.80 2.83 -5.79
C THR A 227 -17.75 1.29 -5.78
N PRO A 228 -18.86 0.58 -5.45
CA PRO A 228 -18.99 -0.85 -5.71
C PRO A 228 -18.74 -1.16 -7.19
N GLY A 229 -18.12 -2.29 -7.50
CA GLY A 229 -18.03 -2.83 -8.87
C GLY A 229 -17.33 -2.00 -9.97
N ALA A 230 -16.76 -0.82 -9.70
CA ALA A 230 -16.15 0.02 -10.74
C ALA A 230 -14.99 -0.69 -11.47
N PRO A 231 -15.00 -0.80 -12.82
CA PRO A 231 -13.98 -1.52 -13.57
C PRO A 231 -12.82 -0.65 -14.11
N ASP A 232 -12.91 0.68 -14.00
CA ASP A 232 -12.12 1.64 -14.79
C ASP A 232 -11.25 2.61 -13.96
N VAL A 233 -11.20 2.45 -12.63
CA VAL A 233 -10.28 3.20 -11.76
C VAL A 233 -8.91 2.50 -11.73
N PRO A 234 -7.80 3.16 -12.16
CA PRO A 234 -6.48 2.54 -12.19
C PRO A 234 -6.01 2.05 -10.81
N GLY A 235 -5.48 0.83 -10.74
CA GLY A 235 -5.03 0.21 -9.49
C GLY A 235 -6.12 -0.49 -8.67
N ILE A 236 -7.38 -0.41 -9.10
CA ILE A 236 -8.50 -1.10 -8.47
C ILE A 236 -8.81 -2.42 -9.22
N PRO A 237 -8.85 -3.58 -8.54
CA PRO A 237 -9.31 -4.82 -9.16
C PRO A 237 -10.76 -4.69 -9.64
N PRO A 238 -11.10 -5.01 -10.91
CA PRO A 238 -12.49 -5.00 -11.37
C PRO A 238 -13.34 -5.97 -10.53
N ARG A 239 -14.66 -5.71 -10.47
CA ARG A 239 -15.69 -6.47 -9.71
C ARG A 239 -15.36 -7.97 -9.58
N THR A 240 -14.81 -8.37 -8.43
CA THR A 240 -14.39 -9.76 -8.16
C THR A 240 -15.55 -10.63 -7.67
N ASN A 241 -16.59 -10.03 -7.08
CA ASN A 241 -17.81 -10.71 -6.67
C ASN A 241 -19.02 -10.12 -7.44
N PRO A 242 -19.79 -10.93 -8.20
CA PRO A 242 -21.00 -10.46 -8.86
C PRO A 242 -22.10 -10.00 -7.88
N ASN A 243 -22.03 -10.34 -6.60
CA ASN A 243 -23.05 -10.00 -5.61
C ASN A 243 -22.74 -8.74 -4.77
N GLU A 244 -21.64 -8.01 -5.01
CA GLU A 244 -21.23 -6.85 -4.18
C GLU A 244 -22.35 -5.83 -3.89
N GLY A 245 -23.16 -5.47 -4.89
CA GLY A 245 -24.28 -4.55 -4.70
C GLY A 245 -25.40 -5.12 -3.81
N ALA A 246 -25.71 -6.42 -3.94
CA ALA A 246 -26.70 -7.10 -3.11
C ALA A 246 -26.18 -7.33 -1.68
N ASP A 247 -24.90 -7.67 -1.53
CA ASP A 247 -24.24 -7.77 -0.22
C ASP A 247 -24.25 -6.43 0.52
N TYR A 248 -24.09 -5.32 -0.21
CA TYR A 248 -24.20 -3.97 0.36
C TYR A 248 -25.62 -3.63 0.82
N ALA A 249 -26.65 -3.93 0.02
CA ALA A 249 -28.04 -3.74 0.42
C ALA A 249 -28.41 -4.60 1.65
N ALA A 250 -27.94 -5.85 1.69
CA ALA A 250 -28.13 -6.74 2.84
C ALA A 250 -27.43 -6.21 4.10
N PHE A 251 -26.22 -5.66 3.97
CA PHE A 251 -25.52 -4.97 5.07
C PHE A 251 -26.30 -3.74 5.57
N LEU A 252 -26.80 -2.88 4.67
CA LEU A 252 -27.58 -1.70 5.06
C LEU A 252 -28.88 -2.07 5.78
N LYS A 253 -29.56 -3.15 5.35
CA LYS A 253 -30.74 -3.69 6.02
C LYS A 253 -30.43 -4.18 7.43
N LEU A 254 -29.32 -4.90 7.60
CA LEU A 254 -28.85 -5.40 8.90
C LEU A 254 -28.41 -4.26 9.84
N LEU A 255 -27.72 -3.24 9.31
CA LEU A 255 -27.35 -2.06 10.08
C LEU A 255 -28.59 -1.27 10.50
N ARG A 256 -29.58 -1.09 9.61
CA ARG A 256 -30.86 -0.47 9.95
C ARG A 256 -31.56 -1.18 11.11
N SER A 257 -31.56 -2.51 11.15
CA SER A 257 -32.19 -3.25 12.26
C SER A 257 -31.43 -3.15 13.58
N LYS A 258 -30.16 -2.73 13.55
CA LYS A 258 -29.29 -2.56 14.73
C LYS A 258 -29.22 -1.13 15.25
N LEU A 259 -29.51 -0.13 14.42
CA LEU A 259 -29.51 1.28 14.81
C LEU A 259 -30.74 1.62 15.66
N ASN A 260 -30.52 2.32 16.77
CA ASN A 260 -31.60 2.77 17.65
C ASN A 260 -32.61 3.69 16.92
N LYS A 261 -33.89 3.58 17.31
CA LYS A 261 -34.99 4.39 16.73
C LYS A 261 -34.65 5.89 16.81
N GLY A 262 -34.77 6.57 15.67
CA GLY A 262 -34.44 8.00 15.53
C GLY A 262 -33.06 8.27 14.94
N LYS A 263 -32.12 7.31 14.96
CA LYS A 263 -30.85 7.46 14.22
C LYS A 263 -31.08 7.34 12.72
N THR A 264 -30.47 8.25 11.96
CA THR A 264 -30.51 8.25 10.50
C THR A 264 -29.46 7.31 9.90
N LEU A 265 -29.79 6.71 8.75
CA LEU A 265 -28.87 5.94 7.91
C LEU A 265 -29.03 6.43 6.48
N SER A 266 -27.93 6.86 5.87
CA SER A 266 -27.88 7.34 4.49
C SER A 266 -26.71 6.73 3.71
N ILE A 267 -26.70 6.97 2.41
CA ILE A 267 -25.56 6.68 1.53
C ILE A 267 -25.31 7.87 0.60
N ALA A 268 -24.07 8.04 0.15
CA ALA A 268 -23.79 8.84 -1.04
C ALA A 268 -23.81 7.96 -2.30
N ALA A 269 -24.47 8.44 -3.36
CA ALA A 269 -24.64 7.72 -4.62
C ALA A 269 -24.13 8.55 -5.82
N PRO A 270 -23.45 7.93 -6.79
CA PRO A 270 -22.86 8.63 -7.95
C PRO A 270 -23.92 9.03 -8.99
N ALA A 271 -23.75 10.20 -9.60
CA ALA A 271 -24.69 10.72 -10.60
C ALA A 271 -24.61 10.06 -12.00
N SER A 272 -23.52 9.36 -12.30
CA SER A 272 -23.30 8.66 -13.58
C SER A 272 -23.94 7.27 -13.61
N TYR A 273 -24.55 6.89 -14.74
CA TYR A 273 -25.18 5.57 -14.94
C TYR A 273 -24.26 4.39 -14.63
N TRP A 274 -23.04 4.39 -15.18
CA TRP A 274 -22.15 3.23 -15.14
C TRP A 274 -21.75 2.83 -13.71
N HIS A 275 -21.58 3.82 -12.84
CA HIS A 275 -21.34 3.60 -11.41
C HIS A 275 -22.65 3.33 -10.64
N LEU A 276 -23.74 4.05 -10.95
CA LEU A 276 -25.01 3.90 -10.21
C LEU A 276 -25.66 2.53 -10.44
N MET A 277 -25.48 1.90 -11.62
CA MET A 277 -26.05 0.58 -11.92
C MET A 277 -25.44 -0.56 -11.11
N GLN A 278 -24.31 -0.33 -10.42
CA GLN A 278 -23.72 -1.29 -9.48
C GLN A 278 -24.45 -1.32 -8.13
N PHE A 279 -25.28 -0.31 -7.85
CA PHE A 279 -26.12 -0.24 -6.66
C PHE A 279 -27.53 -0.78 -6.98
N PRO A 280 -28.10 -1.69 -6.18
CA PRO A 280 -29.54 -1.97 -6.20
C PRO A 280 -30.31 -0.80 -5.56
N ILE A 281 -30.24 0.38 -6.19
CA ILE A 281 -30.54 1.68 -5.57
C ILE A 281 -32.00 1.79 -5.10
N LYS A 282 -32.92 1.07 -5.77
CA LYS A 282 -34.32 0.96 -5.34
C LYS A 282 -34.44 0.30 -3.96
N GLU A 283 -33.87 -0.90 -3.82
CA GLU A 283 -33.88 -1.68 -2.56
C GLU A 283 -33.14 -0.94 -1.43
N ILE A 284 -32.05 -0.24 -1.77
CA ILE A 284 -31.35 0.63 -0.83
C ILE A 284 -32.26 1.78 -0.39
N SER A 285 -32.97 2.43 -1.32
CA SER A 285 -33.90 3.53 -1.01
C SER A 285 -35.09 3.13 -0.15
N GLU A 286 -35.46 1.85 -0.13
CA GLU A 286 -36.47 1.29 0.80
C GLU A 286 -35.91 1.20 2.24
N THR A 287 -34.58 1.14 2.42
CA THR A 287 -33.87 0.91 3.69
C THR A 287 -33.29 2.17 4.33
N VAL A 288 -32.71 3.08 3.53
CA VAL A 288 -32.08 4.33 4.00
C VAL A 288 -33.12 5.44 4.19
N ASP A 289 -32.83 6.43 5.03
CA ASP A 289 -33.71 7.59 5.22
C ASP A 289 -33.69 8.49 3.98
N TYR A 290 -32.49 8.75 3.45
CA TYR A 290 -32.23 9.53 2.25
C TYR A 290 -30.94 9.06 1.56
N ILE A 291 -30.76 9.51 0.33
CA ILE A 291 -29.58 9.28 -0.52
C ILE A 291 -28.99 10.64 -0.87
N VAL A 292 -27.72 10.85 -0.53
CA VAL A 292 -26.95 12.02 -0.95
C VAL A 292 -26.50 11.78 -2.39
N TYR A 293 -27.10 12.49 -3.33
CA TYR A 293 -26.84 12.30 -4.75
C TYR A 293 -25.74 13.26 -5.21
N MET A 294 -24.58 12.69 -5.57
CA MET A 294 -23.36 13.41 -5.91
C MET A 294 -23.41 13.93 -7.35
N THR A 295 -24.26 14.93 -7.59
CA THR A 295 -24.46 15.58 -8.91
C THR A 295 -23.40 16.64 -9.20
N HIS A 296 -22.13 16.26 -9.02
CA HIS A 296 -20.95 17.08 -9.26
C HIS A 296 -19.79 16.18 -9.75
N ASP A 297 -18.62 16.77 -10.03
CA ASP A 297 -17.48 16.06 -10.64
C ASP A 297 -17.82 15.35 -11.96
N LEU A 298 -18.83 15.86 -12.67
CA LEU A 298 -19.29 15.36 -13.96
C LEU A 298 -18.22 15.51 -15.05
N GLN A 299 -17.29 16.47 -14.89
CA GLN A 299 -16.10 16.62 -15.72
C GLN A 299 -14.85 16.88 -14.87
N ARG A 300 -13.71 16.26 -15.22
CA ARG A 300 -12.44 16.35 -14.48
C ARG A 300 -11.25 16.54 -15.43
N GLN A 301 -10.10 17.02 -14.93
CA GLN A 301 -8.91 17.30 -15.76
C GLN A 301 -8.43 16.12 -16.63
N TRP A 302 -8.56 14.88 -16.14
CA TRP A 302 -8.16 13.66 -16.85
C TRP A 302 -9.07 13.31 -18.04
N ASP A 303 -10.22 13.97 -18.18
CA ASP A 303 -11.20 13.66 -19.24
C ASP A 303 -10.77 14.19 -20.61
N SER A 304 -9.91 15.22 -20.69
CA SER A 304 -9.54 15.94 -21.93
C SER A 304 -8.69 15.15 -22.94
N THR A 305 -8.75 13.82 -22.87
CA THR A 305 -8.17 12.88 -23.83
C THR A 305 -9.15 11.79 -24.26
N GLN A 306 -10.37 11.76 -23.72
CA GLN A 306 -11.41 10.81 -24.11
C GLN A 306 -12.01 11.23 -25.46
N LYS A 307 -12.13 10.29 -26.39
CA LYS A 307 -12.31 10.59 -27.82
C LYS A 307 -13.71 11.09 -28.25
N TRP A 308 -14.66 11.28 -27.33
CA TRP A 308 -16.06 11.62 -27.66
C TRP A 308 -16.75 12.47 -26.58
N ILE A 309 -16.14 13.58 -26.16
CA ILE A 309 -16.67 14.44 -25.05
C ILE A 309 -17.84 15.31 -25.51
N ASP A 310 -17.74 15.87 -26.72
CA ASP A 310 -18.73 16.78 -27.31
C ASP A 310 -18.66 16.68 -28.85
N PRO A 311 -19.76 16.37 -29.57
CA PRO A 311 -19.84 16.38 -31.03
C PRO A 311 -19.61 17.76 -31.68
N ALA A 312 -19.77 18.86 -30.95
CA ALA A 312 -19.33 20.19 -31.39
C ALA A 312 -17.81 20.39 -31.27
N CYS A 313 -17.09 19.45 -30.65
CA CYS A 313 -15.64 19.49 -30.43
C CYS A 313 -14.89 18.38 -31.20
N PRO A 314 -14.63 18.57 -32.52
CA PRO A 314 -14.07 17.51 -33.38
C PRO A 314 -12.65 17.01 -33.02
N MET A 315 -11.97 17.63 -32.04
CA MET A 315 -10.65 17.20 -31.57
C MET A 315 -10.60 16.75 -30.08
N ASN A 316 -11.73 16.78 -29.37
CA ASN A 316 -11.85 16.38 -27.94
C ASN A 316 -10.97 17.15 -26.95
N ASP A 317 -10.60 18.37 -27.29
CA ASP A 317 -9.78 19.27 -26.48
C ASP A 317 -10.60 20.32 -25.72
N CYS A 318 -11.94 20.30 -25.81
CA CYS A 318 -12.82 21.33 -25.23
C CYS A 318 -13.18 21.12 -23.74
N LEU A 319 -13.35 22.23 -23.05
CA LEU A 319 -13.69 22.40 -21.63
C LEU A 319 -15.18 22.34 -21.37
N GLY A 320 -15.76 21.15 -21.56
CA GLY A 320 -17.14 20.93 -21.15
C GLY A 320 -17.38 21.32 -19.69
N ASN A 321 -18.58 21.81 -19.40
CA ASN A 321 -18.93 22.37 -18.09
C ASN A 321 -19.06 21.28 -17.00
N PRO A 322 -18.30 21.36 -15.87
CA PRO A 322 -18.30 20.34 -14.80
C PRO A 322 -19.53 20.34 -13.88
N ILE A 323 -20.38 21.39 -13.89
CA ILE A 323 -21.46 21.60 -12.90
C ILE A 323 -22.85 21.76 -13.60
N ASN A 324 -22.97 21.23 -14.81
CA ASN A 324 -24.00 21.58 -15.79
C ASN A 324 -25.46 21.22 -15.40
N ILE A 325 -26.35 22.21 -15.32
CA ILE A 325 -27.80 22.03 -15.11
C ILE A 325 -28.64 21.95 -16.39
N GLY A 326 -28.04 22.26 -17.55
CA GLY A 326 -28.71 22.34 -18.85
C GLY A 326 -28.64 21.03 -19.64
N ASP A 327 -29.62 20.81 -20.50
CA ASP A 327 -29.73 19.59 -21.30
C ASP A 327 -28.85 19.68 -22.56
N THR A 328 -27.52 19.68 -22.40
CA THR A 328 -26.60 19.83 -23.53
C THR A 328 -26.66 18.62 -24.48
N PHE A 329 -26.85 18.91 -25.76
CA PHE A 329 -27.83 18.20 -26.59
C PHE A 329 -27.29 17.04 -27.44
N THR A 330 -26.05 16.57 -27.24
CA THR A 330 -25.50 15.57 -28.17
C THR A 330 -24.45 14.67 -27.53
N ALA A 331 -24.85 13.44 -27.17
CA ALA A 331 -23.92 12.35 -26.90
C ALA A 331 -24.60 10.99 -27.16
N LEU A 332 -24.00 10.17 -28.04
CA LEU A 332 -24.49 8.83 -28.40
C LEU A 332 -24.17 7.81 -27.28
N VAL A 333 -25.05 7.72 -26.28
CA VAL A 333 -24.88 6.90 -25.06
C VAL A 333 -25.11 5.40 -25.33
N ARG A 334 -24.16 4.66 -25.92
CA ARG A 334 -24.30 3.19 -26.05
C ARG A 334 -23.81 2.45 -24.80
N ILE A 335 -24.71 1.70 -24.18
CA ILE A 335 -24.45 0.93 -22.95
C ILE A 335 -24.10 -0.52 -23.30
N PHE A 336 -22.86 -0.94 -23.04
CA PHE A 336 -22.31 -2.28 -23.30
C PHE A 336 -21.61 -2.86 -22.06
N GLU A 337 -21.52 -4.20 -22.02
CA GLU A 337 -20.77 -5.00 -21.03
C GLU A 337 -19.36 -5.41 -21.57
N PRO A 338 -18.44 -5.97 -20.75
CA PRO A 338 -16.98 -5.87 -20.95
C PRO A 338 -16.37 -6.74 -22.08
N PRO A 339 -15.10 -6.50 -22.48
CA PRO A 339 -14.58 -6.95 -23.76
C PRO A 339 -14.04 -8.38 -23.75
N HIS A 340 -14.66 -9.26 -24.53
CA HIS A 340 -14.06 -10.53 -24.96
C HIS A 340 -14.19 -10.70 -26.48
N TYR A 341 -13.19 -11.37 -27.08
CA TYR A 341 -12.97 -11.61 -28.52
C TYR A 341 -12.43 -10.44 -29.36
N ILE A 342 -11.09 -10.39 -29.44
CA ILE A 342 -10.40 -9.86 -30.63
C ILE A 342 -10.50 -10.92 -31.73
N ILE A 343 -11.32 -10.69 -32.75
CA ILE A 343 -11.24 -11.44 -34.00
C ILE A 343 -10.32 -10.67 -34.95
N ARG A 344 -9.08 -11.18 -35.16
CA ARG A 344 -8.19 -10.66 -36.22
C ARG A 344 -8.69 -11.14 -37.57
N PHE A 345 -9.05 -10.23 -38.46
CA PHE A 345 -8.98 -10.46 -39.91
C PHE A 345 -7.74 -9.76 -40.47
N GLY A 346 -7.05 -10.43 -41.40
CA GLY A 346 -5.71 -10.07 -41.86
C GLY A 346 -5.64 -8.83 -42.76
N HIS A 347 -4.42 -8.32 -42.93
CA HIS A 347 -4.12 -7.23 -43.86
C HIS A 347 -4.41 -7.61 -45.33
N ILE A 348 -4.94 -6.65 -46.09
CA ILE A 348 -4.78 -6.55 -47.55
C ILE A 348 -4.39 -5.09 -47.85
N PRO A 349 -3.32 -4.81 -48.62
CA PRO A 349 -2.85 -3.45 -48.90
C PRO A 349 -3.69 -2.74 -49.99
N PRO A 350 -3.67 -1.40 -50.06
CA PRO A 350 -4.60 -0.62 -50.87
C PRO A 350 -4.17 -0.48 -52.33
N SER A 351 -5.14 -0.49 -53.25
CA SER A 351 -4.99 0.07 -54.61
C SER A 351 -6.05 1.15 -54.86
N ARG A 352 -5.69 2.15 -55.68
CA ARG A 352 -6.50 3.36 -55.92
C ARG A 352 -7.52 3.12 -57.05
N SER A 353 -8.78 3.51 -56.85
CA SER A 353 -9.50 4.45 -57.75
C SER A 353 -11.00 4.64 -57.41
N SER A 354 -11.57 5.74 -57.90
CA SER A 354 -13.00 6.09 -58.01
C SER A 354 -13.82 6.32 -56.73
N PHE A 355 -14.14 7.61 -56.48
CA PHE A 355 -15.34 8.04 -55.76
C PHE A 355 -16.59 7.79 -56.64
N ARG A 356 -17.63 7.15 -56.09
CA ARG A 356 -19.06 7.49 -56.31
C ARG A 356 -20.00 6.67 -55.42
N ASN A 357 -20.90 7.39 -54.72
CA ASN A 357 -22.17 6.97 -54.12
C ASN A 357 -22.28 5.55 -53.51
N SER A 358 -22.13 5.45 -52.19
CA SER A 358 -22.92 4.51 -51.39
C SER A 358 -23.23 5.09 -50.00
N ASN A 359 -24.50 5.01 -49.59
CA ASN A 359 -24.97 5.48 -48.28
C ASN A 359 -24.63 4.47 -47.18
N TYR A 360 -23.35 4.28 -46.88
CA TYR A 360 -22.91 3.53 -45.71
C TYR A 360 -22.66 4.48 -44.54
N PHE A 361 -23.61 4.53 -43.60
CA PHE A 361 -23.31 4.96 -42.24
C PHE A 361 -22.30 3.97 -41.65
N GLU A 362 -21.01 4.32 -41.65
CA GLU A 362 -20.00 3.60 -40.89
C GLU A 362 -20.33 3.69 -39.39
N PHE A 363 -20.90 2.62 -38.85
CA PHE A 363 -21.06 2.46 -37.40
C PHE A 363 -19.70 2.19 -36.73
N ARG A 364 -18.87 3.23 -36.62
CA ARG A 364 -17.64 3.19 -35.82
C ARG A 364 -18.05 3.08 -34.34
N GLN A 365 -17.47 2.11 -33.64
CA GLN A 365 -17.78 1.83 -32.24
C GLN A 365 -17.28 2.96 -31.34
N ALA A 366 -18.19 3.63 -30.64
CA ALA A 366 -17.87 4.53 -29.54
C ALA A 366 -17.88 3.74 -28.22
N THR A 367 -16.71 3.56 -27.62
CA THR A 367 -16.55 3.03 -26.26
C THR A 367 -16.23 4.18 -25.30
N SER A 368 -17.24 4.70 -24.62
CA SER A 368 -17.04 5.68 -23.53
C SER A 368 -18.23 5.68 -22.56
N SER A 369 -17.98 5.28 -21.31
CA SER A 369 -18.93 5.14 -20.19
C SER A 369 -19.47 6.47 -19.61
N ASN A 370 -19.14 7.62 -20.22
CA ASN A 370 -19.05 8.92 -19.54
C ASN A 370 -19.99 10.03 -20.04
N SER A 371 -20.98 9.70 -20.86
CA SER A 371 -21.80 10.65 -21.62
C SER A 371 -23.07 11.17 -20.93
N LEU A 372 -23.22 11.02 -19.60
CA LEU A 372 -24.31 11.62 -18.83
C LEU A 372 -23.79 12.81 -18.02
N ARG A 373 -23.81 14.00 -18.64
CA ARG A 373 -23.20 15.23 -18.11
C ARG A 373 -24.21 16.39 -17.99
N SER A 374 -25.43 16.10 -17.53
CA SER A 374 -26.35 17.11 -16.98
C SER A 374 -27.04 16.63 -15.70
N VAL A 375 -27.28 17.56 -14.78
CA VAL A 375 -27.95 17.32 -13.49
C VAL A 375 -29.40 16.82 -13.69
N ASN A 376 -30.13 17.32 -14.69
CA ASN A 376 -31.51 16.89 -14.96
C ASN A 376 -31.57 15.42 -15.38
N ILE A 377 -30.67 14.98 -16.29
CA ILE A 377 -30.61 13.59 -16.77
C ILE A 377 -30.26 12.64 -15.63
N SER A 378 -29.39 13.03 -14.70
CA SER A 378 -29.11 12.28 -13.48
C SER A 378 -30.35 12.15 -12.58
N PHE A 379 -31.15 13.21 -12.38
CA PHE A 379 -32.41 13.09 -11.63
C PHE A 379 -33.44 12.18 -12.32
N THR A 380 -33.57 12.28 -13.64
CA THR A 380 -34.40 11.37 -14.44
C THR A 380 -33.96 9.93 -14.25
N LEU A 381 -32.65 9.66 -14.20
CA LEU A 381 -32.11 8.32 -13.97
C LEU A 381 -32.48 7.76 -12.58
N ILE A 382 -32.15 8.46 -11.50
CA ILE A 382 -32.36 7.93 -10.13
C ILE A 382 -33.84 7.80 -9.77
N THR A 383 -34.70 8.74 -10.22
CA THR A 383 -36.15 8.65 -9.99
C THR A 383 -36.78 7.51 -10.78
N ARG A 384 -36.28 7.19 -11.98
CA ARG A 384 -36.73 6.01 -12.76
C ARG A 384 -36.26 4.70 -12.22
N ALA A 385 -35.08 4.64 -11.62
CA ALA A 385 -34.62 3.47 -10.89
C ALA A 385 -35.58 3.07 -9.75
N GLY A 386 -36.49 3.98 -9.34
CA GLY A 386 -37.55 3.75 -8.38
C GLY A 386 -37.33 4.42 -7.03
N VAL A 387 -36.33 5.31 -6.94
CA VAL A 387 -36.05 6.10 -5.74
C VAL A 387 -37.10 7.22 -5.63
N PRO A 388 -37.84 7.34 -4.51
CA PRO A 388 -38.76 8.45 -4.29
C PRO A 388 -38.02 9.80 -4.28
N SER A 389 -38.55 10.81 -4.97
CA SER A 389 -37.95 12.16 -5.05
C SER A 389 -37.65 12.74 -3.65
N ALA A 390 -38.57 12.58 -2.72
CA ALA A 390 -38.48 12.98 -1.32
C ALA A 390 -37.32 12.33 -0.52
N LYS A 391 -36.63 11.32 -1.06
CA LYS A 391 -35.41 10.72 -0.48
C LYS A 391 -34.10 11.20 -1.11
N ILE A 392 -34.15 12.04 -2.15
CA ILE A 392 -32.96 12.51 -2.86
C ILE A 392 -32.48 13.83 -2.25
N VAL A 393 -31.30 13.85 -1.65
CA VAL A 393 -30.62 15.06 -1.16
C VAL A 393 -29.51 15.43 -2.13
N VAL A 394 -29.55 16.62 -2.72
CA VAL A 394 -28.62 17.00 -3.80
C VAL A 394 -27.36 17.65 -3.24
N ALA A 395 -26.18 17.08 -3.55
CA ALA A 395 -24.89 17.63 -3.11
C ALA A 395 -24.40 18.76 -4.04
N LEU A 396 -24.47 20.00 -3.56
CA LEU A 396 -23.96 21.22 -4.18
C LEU A 396 -22.49 21.44 -3.78
N THR A 397 -21.60 21.69 -4.74
CA THR A 397 -20.19 21.96 -4.43
C THR A 397 -19.99 23.34 -3.81
N SER A 398 -19.14 23.39 -2.79
CA SER A 398 -18.49 24.61 -2.27
C SER A 398 -17.08 24.77 -2.85
N TYR A 399 -16.86 24.22 -4.05
CA TYR A 399 -15.59 24.24 -4.76
C TYR A 399 -15.84 24.26 -6.27
N GLY A 400 -14.82 24.67 -7.01
CA GLY A 400 -14.76 24.59 -8.47
C GLY A 400 -13.75 23.57 -8.97
N ARG A 401 -13.98 23.08 -10.19
CA ARG A 401 -12.99 22.30 -10.96
C ARG A 401 -12.24 23.22 -11.90
N SER A 402 -10.92 23.29 -11.74
CA SER A 402 -10.05 24.15 -12.54
C SER A 402 -9.28 23.40 -13.62
N PHE A 403 -8.88 24.11 -14.68
CA PHE A 403 -8.24 23.56 -15.87
C PHE A 403 -7.25 24.57 -16.47
N LYS A 404 -6.27 24.08 -17.24
CA LYS A 404 -5.27 24.91 -17.94
C LYS A 404 -5.73 25.16 -19.38
N LEU A 405 -5.88 26.41 -19.77
CA LEU A 405 -6.34 26.83 -21.09
C LEU A 405 -5.25 26.61 -22.16
N ALA A 406 -5.68 26.16 -23.34
CA ALA A 406 -4.91 26.24 -24.58
C ALA A 406 -4.77 27.68 -25.05
N ASP A 407 -5.87 28.44 -25.01
CA ASP A 407 -5.95 29.85 -25.34
C ASP A 407 -6.34 30.69 -24.11
N PRO A 408 -5.40 31.46 -23.51
CA PRO A 408 -5.65 32.41 -22.42
C PRO A 408 -6.71 33.48 -22.71
N SER A 409 -7.05 33.71 -23.97
CA SER A 409 -8.04 34.72 -24.35
C SER A 409 -9.48 34.29 -24.06
N CYS A 410 -9.72 32.97 -24.02
CA CYS A 410 -11.03 32.34 -23.99
C CYS A 410 -11.62 32.19 -22.57
N THR A 411 -12.94 32.36 -22.43
CA THR A 411 -13.62 32.39 -21.11
C THR A 411 -14.82 31.44 -20.93
N GLY A 412 -15.45 30.96 -22.00
CA GLY A 412 -16.69 30.16 -21.95
C GLY A 412 -16.51 28.63 -21.87
N PRO A 413 -17.62 27.85 -21.86
CA PRO A 413 -17.61 26.39 -21.79
C PRO A 413 -17.15 25.66 -23.08
N SER A 414 -16.68 26.40 -24.08
CA SER A 414 -16.15 25.85 -25.34
C SER A 414 -14.64 26.04 -25.49
N CYS A 415 -13.97 26.65 -24.50
CA CYS A 415 -12.53 26.83 -24.50
C CYS A 415 -11.78 25.51 -24.50
N ARG A 416 -10.50 25.47 -24.89
CA ARG A 416 -9.74 24.21 -25.00
C ARG A 416 -8.70 24.05 -23.89
N THR A 417 -8.32 22.82 -23.54
CA THR A 417 -7.18 22.50 -22.65
C THR A 417 -5.91 22.16 -23.43
N LYS A 418 -4.77 22.19 -22.74
CA LYS A 418 -3.49 21.69 -23.28
C LYS A 418 -3.26 20.21 -22.92
N GLY A 419 -3.04 19.39 -23.96
CA GLY A 419 -2.23 18.15 -23.91
C GLY A 419 -2.83 16.89 -23.28
N LYS A 420 -1.97 15.88 -23.08
CA LYS A 420 -2.35 14.52 -22.63
C LYS A 420 -2.08 14.30 -21.12
N ARG A 421 -2.77 13.28 -20.57
CA ARG A 421 -3.00 12.95 -19.15
C ARG A 421 -1.84 13.10 -18.15
N ASP A 422 -0.59 13.00 -18.56
CA ASP A 422 0.51 12.59 -17.66
C ASP A 422 1.58 13.67 -17.38
N GLU A 423 1.51 14.86 -18.01
CA GLU A 423 2.51 15.92 -17.80
C GLU A 423 2.12 16.91 -16.68
N ALA A 424 3.04 17.15 -15.73
CA ALA A 424 2.83 18.10 -14.64
C ALA A 424 2.75 19.58 -15.10
N SER A 425 3.32 19.89 -16.27
CA SER A 425 3.31 21.20 -16.96
C SER A 425 1.91 21.65 -17.44
N LEU A 426 0.94 20.73 -17.52
CA LEU A 426 -0.38 20.96 -18.11
C LEU A 426 -1.50 21.21 -17.08
N ARG A 427 -1.16 21.25 -15.79
CA ARG A 427 -2.14 21.39 -14.71
C ARG A 427 -2.46 22.87 -14.43
N SER A 428 -3.70 23.17 -14.06
CA SER A 428 -4.09 24.52 -13.59
C SER A 428 -3.29 24.95 -12.37
N THR A 429 -3.16 26.27 -12.15
CA THR A 429 -2.58 26.78 -10.91
C THR A 429 -3.44 26.34 -9.73
N ARG A 430 -2.78 25.93 -8.64
CA ARG A 430 -3.43 25.40 -7.43
C ARG A 430 -4.03 26.54 -6.62
N GLY A 431 -5.12 26.26 -5.91
CA GLY A 431 -5.56 27.14 -4.82
C GLY A 431 -4.49 27.23 -3.72
N LEU A 432 -4.39 28.38 -3.06
CA LEU A 432 -3.43 28.66 -1.98
C LEU A 432 -3.62 27.72 -0.78
N CYS A 433 -4.87 27.46 -0.42
CA CYS A 433 -5.30 26.71 0.75
C CYS A 433 -5.57 25.25 0.42
N THR A 434 -6.27 24.98 -0.69
CA THR A 434 -6.57 23.63 -1.14
C THR A 434 -5.35 22.91 -1.70
N ASN A 435 -4.38 23.65 -2.29
CA ASN A 435 -3.09 23.16 -2.80
C ASN A 435 -3.19 21.90 -3.70
N ILE A 436 -4.28 21.76 -4.43
CA ILE A 436 -4.52 20.67 -5.38
C ILE A 436 -4.74 21.30 -6.75
N ALA A 437 -4.09 20.78 -7.79
CA ALA A 437 -4.37 21.24 -9.14
C ALA A 437 -5.68 20.61 -9.63
N GLY A 438 -6.54 21.41 -10.25
CA GLY A 438 -7.87 20.98 -10.68
C GLY A 438 -8.94 20.92 -9.60
N TYR A 439 -8.68 21.54 -8.44
CA TYR A 439 -9.62 21.67 -7.34
C TYR A 439 -9.32 22.97 -6.60
N ILE A 440 -10.33 23.77 -6.32
CA ILE A 440 -10.16 25.06 -5.64
C ILE A 440 -11.45 25.41 -4.90
N GLY A 441 -11.34 25.81 -3.63
CA GLY A 441 -12.49 26.15 -2.78
C GLY A 441 -13.19 27.41 -3.27
N ASN A 442 -14.50 27.50 -3.07
CA ASN A 442 -15.30 28.66 -3.46
C ASN A 442 -14.74 29.96 -2.87
N ALA A 443 -14.27 29.95 -1.62
CA ALA A 443 -13.65 31.10 -0.98
C ALA A 443 -12.40 31.61 -1.75
N GLU A 444 -11.52 30.69 -2.16
CA GLU A 444 -10.33 31.00 -2.95
C GLU A 444 -10.71 31.56 -4.33
N VAL A 445 -11.75 30.99 -4.98
CA VAL A 445 -12.22 31.49 -6.28
C VAL A 445 -12.82 32.90 -6.15
N VAL A 446 -13.52 33.20 -5.06
CA VAL A 446 -14.08 34.55 -4.80
C VAL A 446 -12.97 35.57 -4.50
N GLU A 447 -11.92 35.19 -3.77
CA GLU A 447 -10.75 36.06 -3.54
C GLU A 447 -10.00 36.34 -4.84
N ILE A 448 -9.69 35.29 -5.62
CA ILE A 448 -9.08 35.40 -6.95
C ILE A 448 -9.94 36.29 -7.86
N ALA A 449 -11.27 36.14 -7.81
CA ALA A 449 -12.20 36.95 -8.59
C ALA A 449 -12.15 38.45 -8.27
N GLN A 450 -11.70 38.85 -7.07
CA GLN A 450 -11.56 40.26 -6.71
C GLN A 450 -10.27 40.90 -7.24
N SER A 451 -9.31 40.10 -7.71
CA SER A 451 -8.05 40.61 -8.27
C SER A 451 -8.20 41.17 -9.70
N SER A 452 -7.51 42.28 -9.98
CA SER A 452 -7.63 43.01 -11.25
C SER A 452 -7.05 42.23 -12.44
N GLY A 453 -7.85 42.05 -13.49
CA GLY A 453 -7.42 41.46 -14.77
C GLY A 453 -8.05 40.11 -15.11
N ASN A 454 -8.76 39.49 -14.16
CA ASN A 454 -9.47 38.22 -14.36
C ASN A 454 -10.77 38.43 -15.16
N LYS A 455 -11.08 37.51 -16.08
CA LYS A 455 -12.30 37.55 -16.89
C LYS A 455 -13.36 36.59 -16.37
N PHE A 456 -14.61 37.05 -16.36
CA PHE A 456 -15.78 36.29 -15.91
C PHE A 456 -16.64 35.84 -17.08
N TRP A 457 -17.27 34.68 -16.91
CA TRP A 457 -18.33 34.21 -17.79
C TRP A 457 -19.42 33.53 -16.95
N TYR A 458 -20.68 33.83 -17.23
CA TYR A 458 -21.81 33.11 -16.64
C TYR A 458 -22.50 32.32 -17.74
N ASP A 459 -22.53 31.01 -17.58
CA ASP A 459 -23.25 30.11 -18.47
C ASP A 459 -24.69 29.98 -17.97
N LYS A 460 -25.62 30.59 -18.73
CA LYS A 460 -27.04 30.66 -18.41
C LYS A 460 -27.77 29.33 -18.61
N GLU A 461 -27.31 28.50 -19.54
CA GLU A 461 -27.93 27.19 -19.79
C GLU A 461 -27.60 26.21 -18.66
N SER A 462 -26.35 26.29 -18.19
CA SER A 462 -25.85 25.44 -17.12
C SER A 462 -26.11 25.97 -15.71
N ASP A 463 -26.49 27.24 -15.57
CA ASP A 463 -26.49 28.01 -14.32
C ASP A 463 -25.15 27.86 -13.56
N THR A 464 -24.04 28.31 -14.16
CA THR A 464 -22.68 28.12 -13.61
C THR A 464 -21.81 29.36 -13.83
N GLN A 465 -21.04 29.73 -12.81
CA GLN A 465 -20.07 30.82 -12.89
C GLN A 465 -18.71 30.27 -13.29
N MET A 466 -18.03 30.98 -14.20
CA MET A 466 -16.67 30.69 -14.65
C MET A 466 -15.79 31.92 -14.45
N VAL A 467 -14.52 31.69 -14.15
CA VAL A 467 -13.50 32.75 -14.09
C VAL A 467 -12.13 32.24 -14.59
N THR A 468 -11.41 33.12 -15.27
CA THR A 468 -10.00 32.91 -15.66
C THR A 468 -9.06 33.56 -14.66
N TYR A 469 -7.96 32.89 -14.34
CA TYR A 469 -6.96 33.36 -13.37
C TYR A 469 -5.54 32.91 -13.75
N ASP A 470 -4.52 33.54 -13.17
CA ASP A 470 -3.08 33.26 -13.42
C ASP A 470 -2.71 33.16 -14.91
N ARG A 471 -3.28 34.08 -15.70
CA ARG A 471 -3.21 34.15 -17.19
C ARG A 471 -3.91 33.01 -17.92
N ASP A 472 -3.61 31.74 -17.60
CA ASP A 472 -4.06 30.58 -18.39
C ASP A 472 -4.73 29.48 -17.57
N SER A 473 -5.18 29.76 -16.34
CA SER A 473 -6.07 28.87 -15.59
C SER A 473 -7.53 29.33 -15.72
N TRP A 474 -8.45 28.37 -15.68
CA TRP A 474 -9.89 28.58 -15.76
C TRP A 474 -10.59 27.69 -14.74
N VAL A 475 -11.66 28.17 -14.09
CA VAL A 475 -12.44 27.39 -13.13
C VAL A 475 -13.93 27.64 -13.31
N ALA A 476 -14.73 26.58 -13.21
CA ALA A 476 -16.19 26.64 -13.09
C ALA A 476 -16.61 26.28 -11.65
N PHE A 477 -17.51 27.07 -11.07
CA PHE A 477 -17.96 26.99 -9.68
C PHE A 477 -19.40 27.51 -9.51
N MET A 478 -19.95 27.40 -8.30
CA MET A 478 -21.28 27.95 -7.97
C MET A 478 -21.14 29.08 -6.95
N THR A 479 -21.63 30.27 -7.30
CA THR A 479 -21.78 31.40 -6.37
C THR A 479 -22.91 31.14 -5.36
N PRO A 480 -22.97 31.87 -4.23
CA PRO A 480 -24.10 31.79 -3.29
C PRO A 480 -25.47 31.97 -3.94
N GLN A 481 -25.56 32.85 -4.95
CA GLN A 481 -26.79 33.14 -5.70
C GLN A 481 -27.21 31.94 -6.57
N ILE A 482 -26.25 31.29 -7.25
CA ILE A 482 -26.47 30.06 -8.03
C ILE A 482 -26.89 28.92 -7.09
N LYS A 483 -26.21 28.74 -5.96
CA LYS A 483 -26.60 27.77 -4.92
C LYS A 483 -28.05 28.01 -4.46
N ALA A 484 -28.42 29.25 -4.13
CA ALA A 484 -29.77 29.59 -3.69
C ALA A 484 -30.85 29.33 -4.78
N SER A 485 -30.55 29.68 -6.04
CA SER A 485 -31.38 29.36 -7.21
C SER A 485 -31.63 27.85 -7.33
N ARG A 486 -30.56 27.05 -7.26
CA ARG A 486 -30.62 25.59 -7.32
C ARG A 486 -31.37 24.98 -6.13
N LYS A 487 -31.11 25.43 -4.89
CA LYS A 487 -31.86 25.02 -3.68
C LYS A 487 -33.36 25.25 -3.87
N LYS A 488 -33.77 26.38 -4.46
CA LYS A 488 -35.18 26.67 -4.81
C LYS A 488 -35.72 25.74 -5.92
N LYS A 489 -34.96 25.52 -7.01
CA LYS A 489 -35.35 24.60 -8.11
C LYS A 489 -35.60 23.19 -7.57
N PHE A 490 -34.72 22.69 -6.70
CA PHE A 490 -34.80 21.33 -6.15
C PHE A 490 -35.93 21.16 -5.13
N LYS A 491 -36.22 22.20 -4.33
CA LYS A 491 -37.42 22.23 -3.48
C LYS A 491 -38.72 22.18 -4.30
N ASN A 492 -38.78 22.89 -5.42
CA ASN A 492 -39.93 22.87 -6.34
C ASN A 492 -40.11 21.52 -7.09
N LEU A 493 -39.06 20.68 -7.13
CA LEU A 493 -39.11 19.32 -7.70
C LEU A 493 -39.43 18.25 -6.64
N ASN A 494 -39.90 18.63 -5.46
CA ASN A 494 -40.20 17.72 -4.35
C ASN A 494 -39.02 16.77 -4.02
N LEU A 495 -37.79 17.28 -4.14
CA LEU A 495 -36.58 16.56 -3.72
C LEU A 495 -36.42 16.62 -2.19
N GLY A 496 -35.83 15.59 -1.60
CA GLY A 496 -35.65 15.44 -0.15
C GLY A 496 -34.80 16.52 0.52
N GLY A 497 -33.89 17.15 -0.22
CA GLY A 497 -33.08 18.25 0.32
C GLY A 497 -31.90 18.68 -0.55
N THR A 498 -31.01 19.46 0.05
CA THR A 498 -29.70 19.83 -0.51
C THR A 498 -28.62 19.82 0.55
N GLY A 499 -27.38 19.49 0.18
CA GLY A 499 -26.22 19.63 1.03
C GLY A 499 -25.09 20.40 0.38
N ASP A 500 -24.34 21.19 1.16
CA ASP A 500 -23.10 21.85 0.74
C ASP A 500 -21.91 20.90 0.96
N PHE A 501 -21.11 20.67 -0.09
CA PHE A 501 -19.98 19.73 -0.12
C PHE A 501 -18.68 20.47 -0.52
N ALA A 502 -17.74 20.76 0.39
CA ALA A 502 -17.85 20.74 1.85
C ALA A 502 -17.94 22.18 2.39
N VAL A 503 -18.62 22.38 3.51
CA VAL A 503 -18.94 23.72 4.05
C VAL A 503 -17.69 24.56 4.34
N ASP A 504 -16.61 23.91 4.77
CA ASP A 504 -15.29 24.50 5.07
C ASP A 504 -14.54 25.09 3.87
N LEU A 505 -15.10 24.97 2.66
CA LEU A 505 -14.53 25.53 1.41
C LEU A 505 -15.30 26.76 0.89
N ASP A 506 -16.47 27.07 1.45
CA ASP A 506 -17.35 28.12 0.90
C ASP A 506 -16.92 29.54 1.28
N THR A 507 -16.40 29.71 2.50
CA THR A 507 -15.95 30.99 3.05
C THR A 507 -14.71 30.85 3.92
N PHE A 508 -13.90 31.91 4.01
CA PHE A 508 -12.84 32.00 5.00
C PHE A 508 -13.42 32.29 6.39
N HIS A 509 -12.98 31.54 7.40
CA HIS A 509 -13.31 31.77 8.80
C HIS A 509 -12.10 32.30 9.56
N SER A 510 -12.33 33.12 10.60
CA SER A 510 -11.32 33.42 11.62
C SER A 510 -11.26 32.28 12.64
N ALA A 511 -10.16 32.14 13.39
CA ALA A 511 -10.07 31.11 14.42
C ALA A 511 -11.10 31.34 15.55
N PRO A 512 -11.60 30.28 16.22
CA PRO A 512 -12.48 30.43 17.38
C PRO A 512 -11.76 31.12 18.56
N SER A 513 -12.56 31.84 19.37
CA SER A 513 -12.19 32.60 20.58
C SER A 513 -11.70 34.06 20.38
N ASN A 514 -11.73 34.81 21.48
CA ASN A 514 -11.83 36.27 21.58
C ASN A 514 -10.70 37.04 20.86
N GLU A 515 -10.93 37.46 19.61
CA GLU A 515 -10.22 38.47 18.80
C GLU A 515 -8.67 38.43 18.66
N GLN A 516 -7.95 37.57 19.39
CA GLN A 516 -6.47 37.54 19.44
C GLN A 516 -5.84 36.18 19.12
N VAL A 517 -6.63 35.13 18.89
CA VAL A 517 -6.11 33.79 18.56
C VAL A 517 -6.02 33.63 17.04
N THR A 518 -4.82 33.31 16.53
CA THR A 518 -4.60 32.99 15.10
C THR A 518 -4.93 31.53 14.81
N TRP A 519 -5.06 31.15 13.53
CA TRP A 519 -5.25 29.75 13.15
C TRP A 519 -4.04 28.89 13.52
N GLU A 520 -2.84 29.44 13.48
CA GLU A 520 -1.60 28.77 13.88
C GLU A 520 -1.65 28.44 15.38
N THR A 521 -2.00 29.43 16.21
CA THR A 521 -2.17 29.24 17.67
C THR A 521 -3.32 28.30 17.99
N PHE A 522 -4.46 28.39 17.29
CA PHE A 522 -5.58 27.47 17.47
C PHE A 522 -5.20 26.02 17.09
N LYS A 523 -4.61 25.81 15.91
CA LYS A 523 -4.15 24.49 15.45
C LYS A 523 -3.04 23.91 16.32
N HIS A 524 -2.19 24.76 16.87
CA HIS A 524 -1.25 24.39 17.91
C HIS A 524 -2.04 23.91 19.14
N ASN A 525 -2.91 24.74 19.71
CA ASN A 525 -3.73 24.38 20.87
C ASN A 525 -4.62 23.14 20.65
N VAL A 526 -5.02 22.81 19.43
CA VAL A 526 -5.74 21.56 19.09
C VAL A 526 -4.80 20.36 19.00
N LYS A 527 -3.65 20.46 18.32
CA LYS A 527 -2.60 19.40 18.36
C LYS A 527 -2.11 19.10 19.78
N ASN A 528 -2.25 20.09 20.65
CA ASN A 528 -1.87 20.05 22.04
C ASN A 528 -3.13 20.07 22.96
N PHE A 529 -4.33 19.70 22.50
CA PHE A 529 -5.56 19.91 23.28
C PHE A 529 -5.48 19.14 24.61
N GLY A 530 -5.53 19.88 25.72
CA GLY A 530 -4.99 19.46 27.03
C GLY A 530 -3.76 20.24 27.50
N LYS A 531 -3.28 21.26 26.77
CA LYS A 531 -1.92 21.82 26.91
C LYS A 531 -1.52 22.36 28.29
N GLU A 532 -2.44 22.93 29.05
CA GLU A 532 -2.15 23.38 30.43
C GLU A 532 -2.36 22.26 31.45
N SER A 533 -3.28 21.33 31.20
CA SER A 533 -3.54 20.22 32.10
C SER A 533 -2.55 19.06 31.96
N THR A 534 -1.96 18.79 30.79
CA THR A 534 -1.01 17.67 30.62
C THR A 534 0.29 17.80 31.42
N CYS A 535 0.61 19.00 31.91
CA CYS A 535 1.72 19.23 32.84
C CYS A 535 1.29 19.21 34.32
N ASP A 536 -0.01 19.21 34.60
CA ASP A 536 -0.54 18.83 35.91
C ASP A 536 -0.31 17.34 36.13
N TRP A 537 0.26 17.00 37.28
CA TRP A 537 0.49 15.63 37.70
C TRP A 537 -0.81 14.87 37.98
N GLU A 538 -1.96 15.55 38.08
CA GLU A 538 -3.29 14.91 38.23
C GLU A 538 -4.03 14.64 36.90
N PHE A 539 -3.56 15.13 35.75
CA PHE A 539 -4.27 14.95 34.48
C PHE A 539 -4.12 13.53 33.91
N ARG A 540 -5.23 12.95 33.47
CA ARG A 540 -5.32 11.62 32.84
C ARG A 540 -6.41 11.63 31.77
N SER A 541 -6.17 11.13 30.57
CA SER A 541 -7.14 11.14 29.46
C SER A 541 -8.19 10.01 29.50
N GLY A 542 -8.21 9.18 30.55
CA GLY A 542 -9.06 8.00 30.65
C GLY A 542 -9.21 7.45 32.07
N THR A 543 -9.87 6.30 32.21
CA THR A 543 -10.18 5.68 33.51
C THR A 543 -9.14 4.65 33.97
N TRP A 544 -8.04 4.52 33.24
CA TRP A 544 -6.90 3.63 33.55
C TRP A 544 -6.34 3.78 34.97
N VAL A 545 -6.37 5.00 35.53
CA VAL A 545 -5.99 5.22 36.94
C VAL A 545 -7.01 4.68 37.93
N ASN A 546 -8.31 4.63 37.62
CA ASN A 546 -9.36 4.16 38.54
C ASN A 546 -9.37 2.62 38.72
N ARG A 547 -8.45 1.93 38.06
CA ARG A 547 -8.22 0.48 38.16
C ARG A 547 -7.38 0.17 39.40
N THR A 548 -7.49 -1.03 39.97
CA THR A 548 -6.78 -1.39 41.21
C THR A 548 -5.86 -2.59 41.02
N CYS A 549 -4.79 -2.68 41.80
CA CYS A 549 -3.90 -3.85 41.81
C CYS A 549 -4.56 -5.14 42.34
N THR A 550 -5.79 -5.05 42.85
CA THR A 550 -6.60 -6.19 43.32
C THR A 550 -7.50 -6.79 42.24
N GLN A 551 -7.59 -6.19 41.05
CA GLN A 551 -8.28 -6.80 39.92
C GLN A 551 -7.56 -8.06 39.45
N ASP A 552 -8.30 -9.06 38.96
CA ASP A 552 -7.76 -10.41 38.67
C ASP A 552 -6.70 -10.38 37.55
N GLU A 553 -6.83 -9.44 36.61
CA GLU A 553 -5.87 -9.15 35.53
C GLU A 553 -4.50 -8.66 36.05
N VAL A 554 -4.41 -8.29 37.33
CA VAL A 554 -3.20 -7.82 38.01
C VAL A 554 -2.79 -8.75 39.16
N ALA A 555 -3.74 -9.19 39.97
CA ALA A 555 -3.52 -10.07 41.12
C ALA A 555 -3.26 -11.53 40.69
N SER A 556 -3.90 -11.97 39.61
CA SER A 556 -3.75 -13.30 39.01
C SER A 556 -3.24 -13.16 37.56
N PRO A 557 -2.06 -12.56 37.32
CA PRO A 557 -1.56 -12.27 35.97
C PRO A 557 -1.27 -13.54 35.14
N PHE A 558 -1.31 -14.71 35.79
CA PHE A 558 -1.17 -16.03 35.19
C PHE A 558 -2.50 -16.70 34.80
N ASN A 559 -3.65 -16.04 35.01
CA ASN A 559 -4.96 -16.48 34.53
C ASN A 559 -5.40 -15.77 33.23
N HIS A 560 -4.68 -14.72 32.82
CA HIS A 560 -5.05 -13.81 31.73
C HIS A 560 -3.93 -13.68 30.70
N THR A 561 -4.27 -13.49 29.43
CA THR A 561 -3.28 -13.18 28.40
C THR A 561 -2.80 -11.73 28.51
N ALA A 562 -1.59 -11.45 28.02
CA ALA A 562 -1.04 -10.09 28.02
C ALA A 562 -1.93 -9.06 27.30
N SER A 563 -2.67 -9.46 26.25
CA SER A 563 -3.61 -8.56 25.56
C SER A 563 -4.91 -8.30 26.32
N GLU A 564 -5.41 -9.28 27.08
CA GLU A 564 -6.56 -9.06 27.97
C GLU A 564 -6.18 -8.10 29.09
N ARG A 565 -5.00 -8.31 29.70
CA ARG A 565 -4.44 -7.41 30.72
C ARG A 565 -4.21 -5.99 30.17
N TRP A 566 -3.66 -5.85 28.96
CA TRP A 566 -3.44 -4.54 28.32
C TRP A 566 -4.74 -3.77 28.07
N ILE A 567 -5.78 -4.46 27.62
CA ILE A 567 -7.09 -3.86 27.31
C ILE A 567 -7.88 -3.55 28.60
N ALA A 568 -7.95 -4.49 29.55
CA ALA A 568 -8.70 -4.33 30.80
C ALA A 568 -8.18 -3.19 31.67
N LEU A 569 -6.86 -2.95 31.62
CA LEU A 569 -6.19 -1.87 32.37
C LEU A 569 -6.08 -0.57 31.58
N GLU A 570 -6.64 -0.48 30.36
CA GLU A 570 -6.62 0.71 29.50
C GLU A 570 -5.18 1.23 29.21
N ALA A 571 -4.20 0.32 29.04
CA ALA A 571 -2.79 0.68 28.91
C ALA A 571 -2.45 1.54 27.69
N ASP A 572 -3.27 1.52 26.63
CA ASP A 572 -3.15 2.45 25.50
C ASP A 572 -3.41 3.90 25.91
N ALA A 573 -4.34 4.16 26.85
CA ALA A 573 -4.60 5.50 27.38
C ALA A 573 -3.44 5.97 28.27
N ALA A 574 -2.92 5.08 29.14
CA ALA A 574 -1.75 5.35 29.97
C ALA A 574 -0.51 5.71 29.16
N TRP A 575 -0.27 4.98 28.07
CA TRP A 575 0.82 5.28 27.12
C TRP A 575 0.61 6.60 26.37
N ASN A 576 -0.63 6.93 26.01
CA ASN A 576 -0.94 8.22 25.38
C ASN A 576 -0.71 9.41 26.33
N ASP A 577 -1.09 9.30 27.60
CA ASP A 577 -0.83 10.31 28.62
C ASP A 577 0.69 10.51 28.84
N ALA A 578 1.46 9.42 28.95
CA ALA A 578 2.93 9.50 29.09
C ALA A 578 3.61 10.17 27.88
N LYS A 579 3.15 9.89 26.65
CA LYS A 579 3.64 10.57 25.44
C LYS A 579 3.26 12.05 25.43
N ALA A 580 2.04 12.41 25.84
CA ALA A 580 1.61 13.80 25.92
C ALA A 580 2.46 14.58 26.94
N ARG A 581 2.71 13.97 28.10
CA ARG A 581 3.60 14.52 29.14
C ARG A 581 5.01 14.80 28.59
N TRP A 582 5.61 13.81 27.92
CA TRP A 582 6.90 13.98 27.26
C TRP A 582 6.89 15.14 26.25
N LEU A 583 5.99 15.07 25.26
CA LEU A 583 5.96 16.00 24.12
C LEU A 583 5.71 17.46 24.52
N PHE A 584 4.96 17.70 25.60
CA PHE A 584 4.50 19.04 25.96
C PHE A 584 5.18 19.64 27.20
N CYS A 585 5.68 18.81 28.12
CA CYS A 585 6.18 19.28 29.42
C CYS A 585 7.68 19.04 29.62
N ASP A 586 8.19 17.91 29.15
CA ASP A 586 9.51 17.40 29.58
C ASP A 586 10.56 17.35 28.45
N LYS A 587 10.14 17.34 27.17
CA LYS A 587 11.04 17.37 26.01
C LYS A 587 11.94 18.61 26.03
N GLY A 588 13.24 18.39 25.97
CA GLY A 588 14.27 19.44 26.08
C GLY A 588 14.67 19.81 27.51
N LYS A 589 14.07 19.21 28.54
CA LYS A 589 14.47 19.37 29.96
C LYS A 589 15.14 18.13 30.54
N ILE A 590 14.57 16.95 30.25
CA ILE A 590 15.04 15.63 30.69
C ILE A 590 15.04 14.64 29.51
N GLY A 591 15.54 13.42 29.73
CA GLY A 591 15.47 12.35 28.73
C GLY A 591 14.06 11.75 28.59
N PHE A 592 13.75 11.17 27.43
CA PHE A 592 12.44 10.55 27.16
C PHE A 592 12.10 9.43 28.16
N SER A 593 13.01 8.46 28.33
CA SER A 593 12.83 7.37 29.28
C SER A 593 12.68 7.85 30.72
N GLN A 594 13.40 8.91 31.10
CA GLN A 594 13.32 9.54 32.42
C GLN A 594 11.94 10.20 32.63
N SER A 595 11.42 10.92 31.62
CA SER A 595 10.08 11.52 31.65
C SER A 595 8.98 10.45 31.84
N VAL A 596 9.02 9.37 31.05
CA VAL A 596 8.05 8.27 31.16
C VAL A 596 8.16 7.55 32.51
N SER A 597 9.38 7.29 33.00
CA SER A 597 9.57 6.63 34.31
C SER A 597 9.11 7.51 35.47
N GLN A 598 9.39 8.81 35.41
CA GLN A 598 8.91 9.77 36.42
C GLN A 598 7.39 9.91 36.39
N PHE A 599 6.77 9.96 35.21
CA PHE A 599 5.31 10.02 35.05
C PHE A 599 4.59 8.79 35.63
N PHE A 600 5.18 7.61 35.48
CA PHE A 600 4.65 6.35 36.03
C PHE A 600 5.17 6.00 37.44
N HIS A 601 5.98 6.88 38.06
CA HIS A 601 6.69 6.62 39.32
C HIS A 601 7.36 5.23 39.39
N ALA A 602 8.06 4.86 38.31
CA ALA A 602 8.83 3.64 38.22
C ALA A 602 10.28 3.85 38.70
N ASN A 603 11.28 3.75 37.83
CA ASN A 603 12.69 3.83 38.22
C ASN A 603 13.22 5.27 38.13
N GLU A 604 13.82 5.78 39.20
CA GLU A 604 14.47 7.09 39.16
C GLU A 604 15.64 7.13 38.18
N ASN A 605 15.73 8.22 37.41
CA ASN A 605 16.83 8.50 36.47
C ASN A 605 17.03 7.43 35.37
N ALA A 606 15.97 6.75 34.93
CA ALA A 606 16.02 5.75 33.87
C ALA A 606 16.52 6.30 32.52
N LYS A 607 17.49 5.58 31.92
CA LYS A 607 18.19 5.91 30.67
C LYS A 607 18.14 4.72 29.70
N CYS A 608 16.95 4.30 29.28
CA CYS A 608 16.78 3.23 28.27
C CYS A 608 17.38 3.57 26.89
N ASN A 609 17.97 4.75 26.72
CA ASN A 609 18.72 5.16 25.53
C ASN A 609 20.24 4.90 25.65
N ASP A 610 20.70 4.22 26.71
CA ASP A 610 22.10 3.93 27.02
C ASP A 610 22.26 2.45 27.44
N LEU A 611 23.25 1.75 26.88
CA LEU A 611 23.54 0.33 27.17
C LEU A 611 24.59 0.13 28.29
N ALA A 612 24.86 1.16 29.09
CA ALA A 612 25.74 1.08 30.25
C ALA A 612 25.34 -0.03 31.26
N SER A 613 26.29 -0.42 32.12
CA SER A 613 26.02 -1.39 33.20
C SER A 613 24.98 -0.89 34.21
N VAL A 614 24.80 0.42 34.34
CA VAL A 614 23.79 1.06 35.21
C VAL A 614 22.99 2.08 34.38
N ASP A 615 21.82 1.66 33.93
CA ASP A 615 20.90 2.46 33.10
C ASP A 615 19.52 2.68 33.76
N ASN A 616 19.23 2.01 34.88
CA ASN A 616 17.97 2.03 35.62
C ASN A 616 16.72 1.71 34.77
N CYS A 617 16.84 0.99 33.65
CA CYS A 617 15.74 0.63 32.75
C CYS A 617 15.32 -0.84 32.89
N ASP A 618 15.18 -1.31 34.13
CA ASP A 618 14.83 -2.70 34.46
C ASP A 618 13.30 -2.93 34.57
N PRO A 619 12.77 -4.07 34.08
CA PRO A 619 11.34 -4.40 34.07
C PRO A 619 10.83 -4.92 35.42
N ILE A 620 11.28 -4.29 36.52
CA ILE A 620 11.03 -4.73 37.90
C ILE A 620 9.89 -3.99 38.60
N ALA A 621 9.26 -3.01 37.96
CA ALA A 621 8.16 -2.24 38.57
C ALA A 621 7.01 -3.17 38.94
N THR A 622 6.49 -3.00 40.16
CA THR A 622 5.35 -3.77 40.68
C THR A 622 4.13 -2.87 40.75
N CYS A 623 2.93 -3.45 40.66
CA CYS A 623 1.71 -2.66 40.72
C CYS A 623 1.56 -1.91 42.05
N GLN A 624 1.96 -2.51 43.17
CA GLN A 624 1.64 -2.04 44.52
C GLN A 624 2.27 -0.67 44.86
N VAL A 625 3.31 -0.25 44.14
CA VAL A 625 3.93 1.07 44.31
C VAL A 625 3.01 2.14 43.73
N HIS A 626 2.75 3.20 44.49
CA HIS A 626 1.96 4.37 44.05
C HIS A 626 0.54 4.04 43.52
N ASN A 627 -0.06 3.01 44.11
CA ASN A 627 -1.39 2.47 43.79
C ASN A 627 -2.21 2.08 45.03
N SER A 628 -1.85 2.61 46.20
CA SER A 628 -2.63 2.49 47.43
C SER A 628 -3.75 3.55 47.49
N PRO A 629 -4.92 3.27 48.09
CA PRO A 629 -5.91 4.30 48.44
C PRO A 629 -5.39 5.41 49.37
N SER A 630 -4.21 5.22 49.97
CA SER A 630 -3.52 6.23 50.80
C SER A 630 -2.58 7.15 50.01
N ASP A 631 -2.31 6.87 48.74
CA ASP A 631 -1.43 7.71 47.91
C ASP A 631 -2.13 9.02 47.53
N ALA A 632 -1.36 10.10 47.44
CA ALA A 632 -1.88 11.38 46.94
C ALA A 632 -2.33 11.23 45.48
N LYS A 633 -3.45 11.82 45.10
CA LYS A 633 -4.05 11.71 43.74
C LYS A 633 -3.06 12.01 42.61
N LYS A 634 -2.22 13.04 42.75
CA LYS A 634 -1.10 13.37 41.83
C LYS A 634 -0.05 12.28 41.65
N SER A 635 0.11 11.42 42.65
CA SER A 635 1.03 10.29 42.67
C SER A 635 0.35 8.96 42.36
N TYR A 636 -0.97 8.95 42.16
CA TYR A 636 -1.70 7.73 41.81
C TYR A 636 -1.55 7.44 40.32
N THR A 637 -1.05 6.25 39.99
CA THR A 637 -0.62 5.90 38.63
C THR A 637 -1.47 4.80 37.97
N GLY A 638 -2.29 4.08 38.72
CA GLY A 638 -3.03 2.93 38.23
C GLY A 638 -2.16 1.71 37.87
N PRO A 639 -2.77 0.51 37.81
CA PRO A 639 -2.11 -0.73 37.36
C PRO A 639 -1.64 -0.69 35.89
N ALA A 640 -2.09 0.26 35.07
CA ALA A 640 -1.62 0.36 33.70
C ALA A 640 -0.16 0.84 33.62
N ALA A 641 0.28 1.66 34.60
CA ALA A 641 1.61 2.25 34.63
C ALA A 641 2.74 1.20 34.66
N TYR A 642 2.67 0.22 35.57
CA TYR A 642 3.68 -0.84 35.64
C TYR A 642 3.70 -1.70 34.38
N LEU A 643 2.54 -1.90 33.73
CA LEU A 643 2.41 -2.70 32.52
C LEU A 643 3.11 -2.04 31.33
N VAL A 644 2.90 -0.73 31.14
CA VAL A 644 3.56 0.08 30.10
C VAL A 644 5.06 0.24 30.40
N TRP A 645 5.44 0.54 31.65
CA TRP A 645 6.85 0.68 32.04
C TRP A 645 7.63 -0.61 31.81
N ASN A 646 7.16 -1.74 32.35
CA ASN A 646 7.86 -3.02 32.19
C ASN A 646 7.92 -3.44 30.72
N SER A 647 6.95 -3.06 29.88
CA SER A 647 7.02 -3.31 28.43
C SER A 647 8.16 -2.54 27.76
N LEU A 648 8.38 -1.28 28.13
CA LEU A 648 9.48 -0.45 27.61
C LEU A 648 10.84 -0.93 28.12
N ALA A 649 10.92 -1.31 29.40
CA ALA A 649 12.11 -1.88 30.01
C ALA A 649 12.47 -3.27 29.42
N THR A 650 11.48 -4.10 29.08
CA THR A 650 11.72 -5.35 28.32
C THR A 650 12.29 -5.07 26.93
N VAL A 651 11.79 -4.05 26.21
CA VAL A 651 12.36 -3.64 24.90
C VAL A 651 13.83 -3.24 25.03
N HIS A 652 14.15 -2.47 26.07
CA HIS A 652 15.54 -2.11 26.40
C HIS A 652 16.41 -3.33 26.72
N GLY A 653 15.96 -4.19 27.65
CA GLY A 653 16.69 -5.40 28.04
C GLY A 653 16.96 -6.35 26.87
N VAL A 654 16.05 -6.46 25.90
CA VAL A 654 16.27 -7.22 24.66
C VAL A 654 17.38 -6.59 23.81
N LEU A 655 17.40 -5.26 23.65
CA LEU A 655 18.46 -4.58 22.90
C LEU A 655 19.82 -4.62 23.61
N LYS A 656 19.83 -4.53 24.94
CA LYS A 656 21.04 -4.69 25.77
C LYS A 656 21.65 -6.09 25.60
N ASN A 657 20.83 -7.12 25.74
CA ASN A 657 21.24 -8.51 25.51
C ASN A 657 21.77 -8.75 24.08
N TYR A 658 21.18 -8.10 23.06
CA TYR A 658 21.69 -8.16 21.69
C TYR A 658 23.07 -7.51 21.55
N GLY A 659 23.26 -6.32 22.14
CA GLY A 659 24.55 -5.61 22.16
C GLY A 659 25.64 -6.37 22.91
N ASP A 660 25.34 -6.92 24.07
CA ASP A 660 26.31 -7.69 24.87
C ASP A 660 26.70 -9.00 24.16
N SER A 661 25.75 -9.67 23.50
CA SER A 661 26.04 -10.86 22.69
C SER A 661 26.92 -10.57 21.47
N LEU A 662 26.81 -9.37 20.90
CA LEU A 662 27.68 -8.87 19.83
C LEU A 662 29.11 -8.57 20.36
N ARG A 663 29.22 -7.96 21.54
CA ARG A 663 30.49 -7.67 22.22
C ARG A 663 31.24 -8.95 22.59
N ASP A 664 30.53 -9.95 23.12
CA ASP A 664 31.08 -11.27 23.46
C ASP A 664 31.55 -12.05 22.22
N ALA A 665 30.75 -12.08 21.15
CA ALA A 665 31.12 -12.71 19.89
C ALA A 665 32.33 -12.01 19.25
N SER A 666 32.38 -10.68 19.30
CA SER A 666 33.55 -9.88 18.92
C SER A 666 34.81 -10.35 19.66
N ALA A 667 34.78 -10.37 21.00
CA ALA A 667 35.91 -10.79 21.81
C ALA A 667 36.33 -12.25 21.55
N GLN A 668 35.38 -13.12 21.21
CA GLN A 668 35.66 -14.51 20.87
C GLN A 668 36.28 -14.69 19.48
N ILE A 669 35.80 -13.95 18.47
CA ILE A 669 36.39 -13.97 17.13
C ILE A 669 37.81 -13.38 17.18
N ASP A 670 38.05 -12.32 17.96
CA ASP A 670 39.39 -11.71 18.09
C ASP A 670 40.41 -12.71 18.67
N ARG A 671 40.01 -13.46 19.70
CA ARG A 671 40.81 -14.58 20.25
C ARG A 671 41.12 -15.70 19.23
N THR A 672 40.31 -15.85 18.19
CA THR A 672 40.48 -16.89 17.14
C THR A 672 40.94 -16.32 15.80
N LYS A 673 41.19 -15.00 15.72
CA LYS A 673 41.52 -14.23 14.52
C LYS A 673 42.72 -14.79 13.76
N GLN A 674 43.82 -15.10 14.45
CA GLN A 674 45.01 -15.66 13.81
C GLN A 674 44.75 -17.09 13.30
N GLU A 675 44.18 -17.98 14.11
CA GLU A 675 43.85 -19.35 13.69
C GLU A 675 42.86 -19.37 12.51
N PHE A 676 41.93 -18.41 12.46
CA PHE A 676 41.01 -18.22 11.35
C PHE A 676 41.73 -17.81 10.05
N VAL A 677 42.61 -16.80 10.12
CA VAL A 677 43.45 -16.39 8.97
C VAL A 677 44.33 -17.55 8.51
N ASP A 678 45.06 -18.21 9.41
CA ASP A 678 45.96 -19.32 9.08
C ASP A 678 45.21 -20.52 8.45
N THR A 679 43.95 -20.75 8.82
CA THR A 679 43.14 -21.86 8.31
C THR A 679 42.60 -21.61 6.89
N PHE A 680 42.15 -20.39 6.60
CA PHE A 680 41.45 -20.07 5.34
C PHE A 680 42.26 -19.18 4.38
N ALA A 681 43.32 -18.52 4.83
CA ALA A 681 44.24 -17.74 4.00
C ALA A 681 45.68 -17.75 4.60
N PRO A 682 46.35 -18.92 4.63
CA PRO A 682 47.76 -18.98 5.05
C PRO A 682 48.65 -18.14 4.11
N GLU A 683 49.49 -17.29 4.72
CA GLU A 683 50.40 -16.27 4.14
C GLU A 683 49.70 -15.03 3.51
N GLY A 684 50.23 -13.81 3.76
CA GLY A 684 49.65 -12.47 3.47
C GLY A 684 50.73 -11.36 3.45
N GLU A 685 50.58 -10.13 2.94
CA GLU A 685 49.53 -9.36 2.21
C GLU A 685 50.24 -8.56 1.06
N GLN A 686 49.63 -8.26 -0.09
CA GLN A 686 48.78 -7.07 -0.34
C GLN A 686 47.72 -7.28 -1.45
N PRO A 687 46.47 -6.80 -1.27
CA PRO A 687 45.42 -6.78 -2.31
C PRO A 687 44.97 -5.37 -2.79
N ASP A 688 44.24 -5.31 -3.91
CA ASP A 688 43.76 -4.09 -4.59
C ASP A 688 42.65 -3.33 -3.84
N LYS A 689 42.86 -2.03 -3.64
CA LYS A 689 41.99 -1.02 -3.01
C LYS A 689 40.52 -1.06 -3.45
N ALA A 690 40.22 -1.35 -4.73
CA ALA A 690 38.84 -1.37 -5.23
C ALA A 690 38.03 -2.55 -4.70
N LEU A 691 38.66 -3.71 -4.51
CA LEU A 691 38.03 -4.94 -4.03
C LEU A 691 37.56 -4.80 -2.56
N ILE A 692 38.35 -4.11 -1.73
CA ILE A 692 38.10 -3.97 -0.29
C ILE A 692 36.80 -3.22 0.00
N LEU A 693 36.49 -2.14 -0.72
CA LEU A 693 35.26 -1.37 -0.45
C LEU A 693 33.99 -2.22 -0.62
N GLY A 694 33.98 -3.13 -1.60
CA GLY A 694 32.89 -4.09 -1.78
C GLY A 694 32.80 -5.14 -0.67
N ILE A 695 33.96 -5.62 -0.18
CA ILE A 695 34.05 -6.58 0.94
C ILE A 695 33.61 -5.93 2.26
N VAL A 696 34.05 -4.70 2.54
CA VAL A 696 33.65 -3.92 3.72
C VAL A 696 32.13 -3.75 3.75
N LEU A 697 31.54 -3.29 2.64
CA LEU A 697 30.10 -3.05 2.57
C LEU A 697 29.29 -4.35 2.70
N SER A 698 29.82 -5.51 2.32
CA SER A 698 29.14 -6.79 2.55
C SER A 698 29.23 -7.25 4.01
N LEU A 699 30.41 -7.15 4.65
CA LEU A 699 30.63 -7.52 6.05
C LEU A 699 29.95 -6.57 7.06
N VAL A 700 29.77 -5.30 6.70
CA VAL A 700 29.05 -4.33 7.55
C VAL A 700 27.52 -4.50 7.43
N ASN A 701 26.98 -4.74 6.23
CA ASN A 701 25.51 -4.71 6.03
C ASN A 701 24.80 -6.06 6.13
N ALA A 702 25.35 -7.13 5.55
CA ALA A 702 24.64 -8.42 5.47
C ALA A 702 24.57 -9.16 6.83
N PRO A 703 25.66 -9.23 7.63
CA PRO A 703 25.61 -9.90 8.92
C PRO A 703 24.57 -9.35 9.89
N LEU A 704 24.34 -8.04 9.97
CA LEU A 704 23.37 -7.46 10.93
C LEU A 704 21.93 -7.90 10.64
N GLN A 705 21.58 -8.05 9.36
CA GLN A 705 20.23 -8.41 8.93
C GLN A 705 19.91 -9.86 9.28
N VAL A 706 20.84 -10.76 8.96
CA VAL A 706 20.76 -12.20 9.24
C VAL A 706 20.95 -12.50 10.72
N MET A 707 21.89 -11.82 11.39
CA MET A 707 22.12 -11.98 12.82
C MET A 707 20.96 -11.44 13.63
N GLY A 708 20.35 -10.32 13.23
CA GLY A 708 19.12 -9.83 13.83
C GLY A 708 17.96 -10.81 13.64
N SER A 709 17.74 -11.34 12.42
CA SER A 709 16.64 -12.29 12.18
C SER A 709 16.84 -13.56 13.01
N MET A 710 18.06 -14.08 13.09
CA MET A 710 18.40 -15.26 13.90
C MET A 710 18.37 -14.98 15.42
N TYR A 711 18.77 -13.79 15.88
CA TYR A 711 18.67 -13.38 17.28
C TYR A 711 17.21 -13.30 17.73
N PHE A 712 16.37 -12.56 17.00
CA PHE A 712 14.95 -12.46 17.34
C PHE A 712 14.24 -13.81 17.18
N LYS A 713 14.62 -14.65 16.21
CA LYS A 713 14.14 -16.04 16.13
C LYS A 713 14.52 -16.89 17.34
N GLY A 714 15.77 -16.83 17.79
CA GLY A 714 16.24 -17.54 18.98
C GLY A 714 15.56 -17.07 20.27
N LEU A 715 15.45 -15.75 20.45
CA LEU A 715 14.73 -15.12 21.56
C LEU A 715 13.26 -15.59 21.62
N MET A 716 12.55 -15.47 20.50
CA MET A 716 11.11 -15.74 20.45
C MET A 716 10.79 -17.24 20.54
N ASN A 717 11.66 -18.12 20.04
CA ASN A 717 11.54 -19.57 20.24
C ASN A 717 11.80 -20.03 21.68
N ASN A 718 12.50 -19.23 22.50
CA ASN A 718 12.77 -19.54 23.90
C ASN A 718 11.74 -18.94 24.87
N ILE A 719 10.89 -18.02 24.40
CA ILE A 719 9.73 -17.54 25.14
C ILE A 719 8.60 -18.58 24.98
N LYS A 720 8.47 -19.49 25.96
CA LYS A 720 7.50 -20.61 25.97
C LYS A 720 6.06 -20.20 25.58
N TYR A 721 5.65 -18.96 25.91
CA TYR A 721 4.36 -18.38 25.52
C TYR A 721 4.11 -18.35 24.00
N PHE A 722 5.14 -18.04 23.19
CA PHE A 722 5.03 -18.03 21.73
C PHE A 722 5.10 -19.44 21.14
N VAL A 723 5.89 -20.34 21.73
CA VAL A 723 5.95 -21.76 21.36
C VAL A 723 4.59 -22.45 21.54
N ALA A 724 3.85 -22.11 22.60
CA ALA A 724 2.54 -22.68 22.91
C ALA A 724 1.37 -22.13 22.04
N ASN A 725 1.59 -21.10 21.21
CA ASN A 725 0.50 -20.41 20.50
C ASN A 725 0.84 -20.12 19.02
N PRO A 726 0.74 -21.11 18.11
CA PRO A 726 1.15 -20.96 16.71
C PRO A 726 0.45 -19.82 15.95
N LEU A 727 -0.83 -19.54 16.26
CA LEU A 727 -1.61 -18.45 15.68
C LEU A 727 -1.09 -17.04 16.01
N LYS A 728 -0.16 -16.91 16.96
CA LYS A 728 0.52 -15.64 17.29
C LYS A 728 1.87 -15.45 16.58
N GLY A 729 2.29 -16.42 15.77
CA GLY A 729 3.55 -16.35 15.00
C GLY A 729 3.64 -15.13 14.09
N ASP A 730 2.52 -14.59 13.60
CA ASP A 730 2.50 -13.36 12.81
C ASP A 730 2.84 -12.11 13.63
N ILE A 731 2.36 -12.01 14.87
CA ILE A 731 2.69 -10.89 15.77
C ILE A 731 4.18 -10.92 16.13
N VAL A 732 4.74 -12.12 16.33
CA VAL A 732 6.18 -12.33 16.56
C VAL A 732 7.02 -11.88 15.38
N LYS A 733 6.60 -12.20 14.16
CA LYS A 733 7.24 -11.76 12.91
C LYS A 733 7.14 -10.25 12.75
N ASP A 734 5.97 -9.65 12.97
CA ASP A 734 5.76 -8.20 12.89
C ASP A 734 6.65 -7.42 13.88
N VAL A 735 6.74 -7.88 15.14
CA VAL A 735 7.65 -7.30 16.17
C VAL A 735 9.11 -7.41 15.73
N SER A 736 9.52 -8.59 15.24
CA SER A 736 10.88 -8.83 14.77
C SER A 736 11.23 -8.02 13.52
N MET A 737 10.27 -7.82 12.61
CA MET A 737 10.37 -6.90 11.47
C MET A 737 10.55 -5.45 11.92
N GLN A 738 9.86 -5.00 12.98
CA GLN A 738 10.06 -3.63 13.48
C GLN A 738 11.50 -3.41 13.99
N PHE A 739 12.07 -4.36 14.74
CA PHE A 739 13.47 -4.27 15.15
C PHE A 739 14.44 -4.33 13.95
N LEU A 740 14.28 -5.29 13.03
CA LEU A 740 15.13 -5.38 11.84
C LEU A 740 15.05 -4.13 10.95
N SER A 741 13.86 -3.55 10.78
CA SER A 741 13.67 -2.32 10.01
C SER A 741 14.56 -1.17 10.52
N LEU A 742 14.72 -1.10 11.85
CA LEU A 742 15.46 -0.03 12.50
C LEU A 742 16.96 -0.28 12.37
N SER A 743 17.42 -1.52 12.62
CA SER A 743 18.81 -1.94 12.36
C SER A 743 19.26 -1.69 10.92
N VAL A 744 18.41 -1.98 9.92
CA VAL A 744 18.70 -1.73 8.50
C VAL A 744 18.77 -0.24 8.17
N SER A 745 17.87 0.57 8.73
CA SER A 745 17.91 2.04 8.53
C SER A 745 19.18 2.68 9.11
N ILE A 746 19.77 2.05 10.13
CA ILE A 746 21.00 2.49 10.78
C ILE A 746 22.21 2.01 9.99
N ALA A 747 22.30 0.70 9.67
CA ALA A 747 23.35 0.15 8.82
C ALA A 747 23.49 0.91 7.49
N SER A 748 22.36 1.23 6.84
CA SER A 748 22.30 2.00 5.59
C SER A 748 22.77 3.45 5.71
N ARG A 749 22.77 4.04 6.91
CA ARG A 749 23.36 5.36 7.18
C ARG A 749 24.87 5.26 7.35
N PHE A 750 25.34 4.31 8.17
CA PHE A 750 26.77 4.07 8.37
C PHE A 750 27.50 3.68 7.08
N ALA A 751 26.91 2.82 6.25
CA ALA A 751 27.46 2.41 4.95
C ALA A 751 27.70 3.58 3.97
N LYS A 752 27.00 4.72 4.15
CA LYS A 752 27.15 5.92 3.30
C LYS A 752 28.22 6.90 3.81
N SER A 753 28.65 6.77 5.06
CA SER A 753 29.62 7.68 5.70
C SER A 753 31.06 7.15 5.70
N GLU A 754 31.34 6.09 4.94
CA GLU A 754 32.56 5.28 5.10
C GLU A 754 33.69 5.67 4.13
N THR A 755 34.90 5.93 4.67
CA THR A 755 36.14 6.09 3.89
C THR A 755 37.29 5.35 4.56
N ILE A 756 37.70 4.20 4.04
CA ILE A 756 38.84 3.41 4.55
C ILE A 756 40.12 3.79 3.79
N LYS A 757 41.24 3.89 4.51
CA LYS A 757 42.55 4.32 3.97
C LYS A 757 43.65 3.26 4.03
N GLU A 758 43.57 2.31 4.96
CA GLU A 758 44.51 1.19 5.11
C GLU A 758 43.84 -0.15 4.84
N VAL A 759 44.64 -1.13 4.43
CA VAL A 759 44.19 -2.39 3.84
C VAL A 759 44.95 -3.55 4.48
N THR A 760 44.41 -4.04 5.59
CA THR A 760 44.76 -5.37 6.13
C THR A 760 43.48 -6.06 6.58
N PHE A 761 43.46 -7.39 6.63
CA PHE A 761 42.33 -8.12 7.23
C PHE A 761 42.09 -7.70 8.70
N SER A 762 43.16 -7.39 9.46
CA SER A 762 43.00 -6.89 10.84
C SER A 762 42.26 -5.55 10.87
N THR A 763 42.69 -4.56 10.10
CA THR A 763 42.08 -3.23 10.05
C THR A 763 40.60 -3.30 9.65
N LEU A 764 40.27 -4.17 8.69
CA LEU A 764 38.91 -4.46 8.25
C LEU A 764 38.07 -5.09 9.37
N TYR A 765 38.63 -6.10 10.03
CA TYR A 765 37.99 -6.82 11.13
C TYR A 765 37.70 -5.91 12.33
N ASP A 766 38.73 -5.21 12.82
CA ASP A 766 38.65 -4.30 13.98
C ASP A 766 37.63 -3.17 13.73
N SER A 767 37.60 -2.65 12.50
CA SER A 767 36.59 -1.67 12.03
C SER A 767 35.17 -2.25 11.99
N THR A 768 35.00 -3.48 11.50
CA THR A 768 33.67 -4.12 11.38
C THR A 768 33.07 -4.41 12.76
N VAL A 769 33.87 -5.00 13.64
CA VAL A 769 33.52 -5.29 15.04
C VAL A 769 33.07 -4.04 15.79
N LYS A 770 33.87 -2.96 15.71
CA LYS A 770 33.55 -1.70 16.38
C LYS A 770 32.21 -1.14 15.90
N LYS A 771 31.95 -1.19 14.59
CA LYS A 771 30.74 -0.64 13.98
C LYS A 771 29.47 -1.38 14.38
N TRP A 772 29.54 -2.69 14.60
CA TRP A 772 28.41 -3.43 15.14
C TRP A 772 28.01 -2.95 16.54
N GLY A 773 28.99 -2.56 17.37
CA GLY A 773 28.75 -1.83 18.63
C GLY A 773 28.09 -0.47 18.38
N ASP A 774 28.75 0.39 17.60
CA ASP A 774 28.28 1.76 17.30
C ASP A 774 26.84 1.78 16.72
N GLN A 775 26.47 0.77 15.92
CA GLN A 775 25.13 0.61 15.33
C GLN A 775 24.07 0.20 16.35
N VAL A 776 24.40 -0.65 17.32
CA VAL A 776 23.47 -1.05 18.38
C VAL A 776 23.28 0.06 19.40
N ASP A 777 24.34 0.80 19.74
CA ASP A 777 24.22 2.00 20.56
C ASP A 777 23.37 3.07 19.83
N SER A 778 23.59 3.27 18.52
CA SER A 778 22.75 4.15 17.69
C SER A 778 21.29 3.69 17.57
N LEU A 779 21.02 2.38 17.63
CA LEU A 779 19.68 1.78 17.59
C LEU A 779 18.89 2.11 18.85
N VAL A 780 19.51 1.91 20.00
CA VAL A 780 18.93 2.20 21.32
C VAL A 780 18.68 3.69 21.49
N VAL A 781 19.67 4.54 21.14
CA VAL A 781 19.51 6.00 21.14
C VAL A 781 18.40 6.47 20.20
N THR A 782 18.29 5.90 18.99
CA THR A 782 17.22 6.30 18.04
C THR A 782 15.84 5.89 18.55
N LEU A 783 15.68 4.66 19.06
CA LEU A 783 14.38 4.13 19.48
C LEU A 783 13.83 4.87 20.70
N PHE A 784 14.69 5.16 21.69
CA PHE A 784 14.33 5.88 22.92
C PHE A 784 14.59 7.40 22.85
N SER A 785 14.72 7.98 21.65
CA SER A 785 14.91 9.42 21.46
C SER A 785 13.70 10.26 21.88
N GLY A 786 12.47 9.72 21.77
CA GLY A 786 11.24 10.46 21.99
C GLY A 786 10.83 11.37 20.82
N GLU A 787 11.43 11.20 19.64
CA GLU A 787 10.93 11.82 18.41
C GLU A 787 9.69 11.10 17.88
N ASP A 788 8.84 11.79 17.10
CA ASP A 788 7.52 11.31 16.67
C ASP A 788 7.56 9.90 16.04
N GLU A 789 8.58 9.63 15.21
CA GLU A 789 8.79 8.32 14.60
C GLU A 789 9.16 7.24 15.63
N SER A 790 9.96 7.60 16.64
CA SER A 790 10.38 6.72 17.74
C SER A 790 9.20 6.37 18.64
N LEU A 791 8.34 7.35 18.96
CA LEU A 791 7.11 7.15 19.74
C LEU A 791 6.12 6.22 19.02
N LEU A 792 6.00 6.34 17.70
CA LEU A 792 5.16 5.47 16.86
C LEU A 792 5.72 4.04 16.79
N ARG A 793 7.05 3.89 16.69
CA ARG A 793 7.73 2.58 16.69
C ARG A 793 7.61 1.88 18.06
N LEU A 794 7.93 2.57 19.16
CA LEU A 794 7.77 2.06 20.53
C LEU A 794 6.32 1.68 20.82
N GLY A 795 5.35 2.52 20.43
CA GLY A 795 3.93 2.20 20.58
C GLY A 795 3.52 0.89 19.91
N LYS A 796 3.99 0.65 18.67
CA LYS A 796 3.75 -0.62 17.96
C LYS A 796 4.44 -1.83 18.59
N LEU A 797 5.59 -1.64 19.24
CA LEU A 797 6.31 -2.71 19.93
C LEU A 797 5.58 -3.15 21.21
N ILE A 798 5.06 -2.21 22.00
CA ILE A 798 4.44 -2.51 23.31
C ILE A 798 2.93 -2.77 23.26
N GLN A 799 2.23 -2.34 22.20
CA GLN A 799 0.77 -2.48 22.06
C GLN A 799 0.27 -3.89 22.41
N ARG A 800 -0.92 -3.99 23.00
CA ARG A 800 -1.54 -5.27 23.41
C ARG A 800 -0.69 -6.12 24.37
N GLY A 801 0.27 -5.51 25.06
CA GLY A 801 1.14 -6.21 26.01
C GLY A 801 2.11 -7.18 25.36
N ASN A 802 2.49 -6.96 24.10
CA ASN A 802 3.42 -7.82 23.35
C ASN A 802 4.77 -8.05 24.06
N MET A 803 5.14 -7.19 25.01
CA MET A 803 6.40 -7.21 25.77
C MET A 803 6.20 -7.58 27.25
N VAL A 804 5.05 -8.17 27.60
CA VAL A 804 4.70 -8.62 28.96
C VAL A 804 4.47 -10.15 28.96
N PRO A 805 5.07 -10.91 29.88
CA PRO A 805 4.84 -12.36 29.98
C PRO A 805 3.42 -12.70 30.46
N ALA A 806 2.93 -13.87 30.06
CA ALA A 806 1.66 -14.44 30.50
C ALA A 806 1.79 -15.94 30.83
N THR A 807 1.12 -16.33 31.93
CA THR A 807 0.80 -17.71 32.40
C THR A 807 1.95 -18.71 32.65
N SER A 808 2.28 -18.89 33.94
CA SER A 808 2.90 -20.06 34.61
C SER A 808 3.97 -20.90 33.88
N ASP A 809 5.25 -20.54 34.07
CA ASP A 809 6.32 -21.51 34.42
C ASP A 809 7.70 -20.86 34.72
N VAL A 810 7.77 -19.53 34.84
CA VAL A 810 9.02 -18.76 34.81
C VAL A 810 9.13 -17.93 36.09
N SER A 811 10.13 -18.20 36.92
CA SER A 811 10.41 -17.41 38.12
C SER A 811 11.03 -16.07 37.73
N ARG A 812 10.99 -15.10 38.65
CA ARG A 812 11.55 -13.76 38.41
C ARG A 812 13.06 -13.78 38.06
N ARG A 813 13.78 -14.86 38.44
CA ARG A 813 15.20 -15.07 38.15
C ARG A 813 15.50 -15.56 36.73
N ASP A 814 14.54 -16.22 36.09
CA ASP A 814 14.79 -16.92 34.82
C ASP A 814 14.77 -15.94 33.63
N MET A 815 13.94 -14.89 33.71
CA MET A 815 13.89 -13.81 32.71
C MET A 815 15.18 -12.99 32.63
N GLU A 816 15.90 -12.82 33.74
CA GLU A 816 17.16 -12.06 33.79
C GLU A 816 18.36 -12.85 33.25
N HIS A 817 18.30 -14.19 33.20
CA HIS A 817 19.50 -15.02 33.03
C HIS A 817 19.40 -16.16 32.00
N GLU A 818 18.21 -16.63 31.58
CA GLU A 818 18.09 -17.85 30.76
C GLU A 818 18.18 -17.60 29.25
N HIS A 819 17.48 -16.59 28.72
CA HIS A 819 17.42 -16.32 27.28
C HIS A 819 18.79 -15.93 26.69
N THR A 820 19.54 -15.11 27.42
CA THR A 820 20.90 -14.68 27.10
C THR A 820 21.86 -15.87 27.10
N LYS A 821 21.72 -16.81 28.05
CA LYS A 821 22.57 -17.99 28.14
C LYS A 821 22.46 -18.88 26.90
N ASN A 822 21.24 -19.13 26.41
CA ASN A 822 21.04 -19.94 25.20
C ASN A 822 21.55 -19.22 23.93
N PHE A 823 21.36 -17.90 23.80
CA PHE A 823 21.90 -17.18 22.64
C PHE A 823 23.44 -17.11 22.66
N LEU A 824 24.05 -16.75 23.79
CA LEU A 824 25.51 -16.76 23.98
C LEU A 824 26.11 -18.16 23.75
N GLN A 825 25.45 -19.23 24.22
CA GLN A 825 25.87 -20.61 23.94
C GLN A 825 25.73 -21.00 22.46
N SER A 826 24.75 -20.43 21.74
CA SER A 826 24.51 -20.77 20.32
C SER A 826 25.52 -20.18 19.34
N ARG A 827 26.32 -19.18 19.76
CA ARG A 827 27.36 -18.51 18.96
C ARG A 827 26.87 -18.02 17.58
N ILE A 828 25.60 -17.63 17.49
CA ILE A 828 24.98 -17.20 16.22
C ILE A 828 25.74 -16.04 15.57
N ALA A 829 26.15 -15.02 16.35
CA ALA A 829 26.91 -13.89 15.82
C ALA A 829 28.24 -14.32 15.19
N GLU A 830 28.96 -15.27 15.80
CA GLU A 830 30.16 -15.89 15.22
C GLU A 830 29.82 -16.63 13.92
N ARG A 831 28.74 -17.42 13.90
CA ARG A 831 28.29 -18.16 12.71
C ARG A 831 27.96 -17.23 11.53
N VAL A 832 27.27 -16.13 11.80
CA VAL A 832 26.92 -15.14 10.77
C VAL A 832 28.16 -14.40 10.27
N PHE A 833 29.10 -14.06 11.16
CA PHE A 833 30.40 -13.49 10.76
C PHE A 833 31.17 -14.45 9.86
N TYR A 834 31.46 -15.67 10.32
CA TYR A 834 32.32 -16.62 9.60
C TYR A 834 31.75 -17.02 8.24
N SER A 835 30.43 -17.18 8.12
CA SER A 835 29.78 -17.52 6.83
C SER A 835 29.89 -16.40 5.78
N ALA A 836 29.95 -15.13 6.20
CA ALA A 836 30.21 -14.00 5.30
C ALA A 836 31.72 -13.77 5.07
N ALA A 837 32.55 -14.01 6.09
CA ALA A 837 33.98 -13.72 6.08
C ALA A 837 34.80 -14.76 5.28
N ILE A 838 34.52 -16.06 5.42
CA ILE A 838 35.28 -17.14 4.76
C ILE A 838 35.41 -16.92 3.24
N PRO A 839 34.32 -16.63 2.48
CA PRO A 839 34.42 -16.39 1.04
C PRO A 839 35.25 -15.17 0.64
N GLN A 840 35.34 -14.15 1.50
CA GLN A 840 36.12 -12.95 1.22
C GLN A 840 37.58 -13.12 1.64
N LEU A 841 37.84 -13.90 2.70
CA LEU A 841 39.19 -14.20 3.18
C LEU A 841 39.99 -15.01 2.14
N TRP A 842 39.37 -15.98 1.45
CA TRP A 842 40.00 -16.67 0.30
C TRP A 842 40.50 -15.68 -0.77
N ARG A 843 39.76 -14.60 -1.03
CA ARG A 843 40.12 -13.59 -2.04
C ARG A 843 41.27 -12.68 -1.60
N MET A 844 41.53 -12.60 -0.29
CA MET A 844 42.63 -11.82 0.30
C MET A 844 43.94 -12.63 0.43
N ARG A 845 43.91 -13.94 0.15
CA ARG A 845 45.08 -14.83 0.23
C ARG A 845 46.25 -14.32 -0.64
N GLN A 846 47.47 -14.62 -0.20
CA GLN A 846 48.70 -14.35 -0.93
C GLN A 846 49.49 -15.62 -1.26
N PRO A 847 50.52 -15.50 -2.12
CA PRO A 847 50.81 -14.37 -3.01
C PRO A 847 49.86 -14.26 -4.21
N TRP A 848 48.78 -15.05 -4.24
CA TRP A 848 47.73 -15.06 -5.27
C TRP A 848 46.33 -15.10 -4.64
N SER A 849 45.45 -14.18 -5.04
CA SER A 849 44.04 -14.19 -4.66
C SER A 849 43.33 -15.46 -5.16
N GLU A 850 42.61 -16.13 -4.26
CA GLU A 850 41.75 -17.26 -4.61
C GLU A 850 40.30 -16.80 -4.80
N TYR A 851 39.73 -17.11 -5.96
CA TYR A 851 38.39 -16.75 -6.38
C TYR A 851 37.46 -17.95 -6.21
N PRO A 852 36.66 -18.03 -5.11
CA PRO A 852 35.80 -19.17 -4.85
C PRO A 852 34.66 -19.26 -5.88
N VAL A 853 34.23 -20.48 -6.17
CA VAL A 853 33.15 -20.76 -7.12
C VAL A 853 32.33 -21.98 -6.68
N VAL A 854 31.01 -21.90 -6.80
CA VAL A 854 30.11 -23.05 -6.69
C VAL A 854 29.86 -23.60 -8.09
N LEU A 855 30.37 -24.80 -8.34
CA LEU A 855 30.22 -25.50 -9.61
C LEU A 855 28.89 -26.26 -9.63
N ASP A 856 28.00 -25.90 -10.55
CA ASP A 856 26.74 -26.59 -10.82
C ASP A 856 26.97 -27.81 -11.73
N PHE A 857 26.77 -29.02 -11.19
CA PHE A 857 26.93 -30.28 -11.93
C PHE A 857 25.60 -30.91 -12.38
N GLY A 858 24.45 -30.31 -12.04
CA GLY A 858 23.14 -30.76 -12.50
C GLY A 858 22.27 -31.54 -11.47
N PRO A 859 21.09 -32.02 -11.92
CA PRO A 859 19.95 -32.37 -11.06
C PRO A 859 19.98 -33.79 -10.47
N THR A 860 21.16 -34.41 -10.37
CA THR A 860 21.34 -35.66 -9.62
C THR A 860 22.38 -35.45 -8.53
N CYS A 861 22.31 -36.20 -7.44
CA CYS A 861 23.31 -36.18 -6.38
C CYS A 861 24.38 -37.28 -6.57
N ASP A 862 24.70 -37.59 -7.81
CA ASP A 862 25.71 -38.56 -8.19
C ASP A 862 27.10 -37.91 -8.19
N ARG A 863 27.99 -38.39 -7.32
CA ARG A 863 29.31 -37.75 -7.10
C ARG A 863 30.32 -37.94 -8.25
N ASP A 864 30.03 -38.83 -9.20
CA ASP A 864 30.92 -39.22 -10.32
C ASP A 864 30.46 -38.71 -11.71
N ILE A 865 29.57 -37.70 -11.78
CA ILE A 865 29.02 -37.08 -13.02
C ILE A 865 30.01 -36.27 -13.86
N GLY A 866 31.17 -36.84 -14.16
CA GLY A 866 32.19 -36.22 -15.02
C GLY A 866 33.00 -35.11 -14.33
N SER A 867 32.91 -34.96 -13.01
CA SER A 867 33.71 -34.02 -12.21
C SER A 867 35.21 -34.12 -12.51
N GLY A 868 35.73 -35.35 -12.67
CA GLY A 868 37.12 -35.61 -13.05
C GLY A 868 37.56 -35.12 -14.44
N ASN A 869 36.65 -34.67 -15.31
CA ASN A 869 37.00 -34.12 -16.63
C ASN A 869 37.33 -32.61 -16.58
N TYR A 870 36.92 -31.91 -15.52
CA TYR A 870 37.08 -30.45 -15.37
C TYR A 870 38.03 -30.06 -14.22
N ILE A 871 38.51 -31.05 -13.45
CA ILE A 871 39.12 -30.87 -12.14
C ILE A 871 40.42 -31.68 -12.04
N PHE A 872 41.50 -31.06 -11.55
CA PHE A 872 42.84 -31.66 -11.51
C PHE A 872 43.24 -32.22 -10.14
N ALA A 873 44.15 -33.21 -10.17
CA ALA A 873 44.88 -33.84 -9.05
C ALA A 873 44.05 -34.40 -7.87
N HIS A 874 43.92 -35.73 -7.84
CA HIS A 874 43.29 -36.55 -6.80
C HIS A 874 41.80 -36.27 -6.55
N LYS A 875 40.94 -37.18 -7.04
CA LYS A 875 39.51 -37.30 -6.66
C LYS A 875 39.24 -37.23 -5.15
N VAL A 876 40.26 -37.47 -4.30
CA VAL A 876 40.17 -37.40 -2.85
C VAL A 876 39.96 -35.98 -2.32
N LYS A 877 40.58 -34.94 -2.90
CA LYS A 877 40.59 -33.57 -2.34
C LYS A 877 39.27 -32.81 -2.54
N PHE A 878 38.59 -33.01 -3.67
CA PHE A 878 37.35 -32.30 -3.99
C PHE A 878 36.09 -32.81 -3.28
N ASN A 879 36.18 -33.95 -2.60
CA ASN A 879 35.10 -34.44 -1.75
C ASN A 879 34.82 -33.47 -0.58
N ASP A 880 35.81 -32.66 -0.22
CA ASP A 880 35.68 -31.67 0.85
C ASP A 880 34.83 -30.46 0.43
N GLY A 881 34.59 -30.27 -0.87
CA GLY A 881 33.69 -29.25 -1.42
C GLY A 881 32.33 -29.78 -1.91
N TYR A 882 32.10 -31.09 -1.92
CA TYR A 882 30.90 -31.69 -2.52
C TYR A 882 29.65 -31.51 -1.64
N VAL A 883 28.55 -31.04 -2.25
CA VAL A 883 27.27 -30.80 -1.58
C VAL A 883 26.12 -31.26 -2.48
N CYS A 884 25.28 -32.16 -1.97
CA CYS A 884 23.96 -32.46 -2.53
C CYS A 884 22.94 -31.53 -1.86
N HIS A 885 22.37 -30.57 -2.59
CA HIS A 885 21.39 -29.63 -2.04
C HIS A 885 20.14 -29.59 -2.93
N ASN A 886 18.97 -29.87 -2.36
CA ASN A 886 17.69 -29.96 -3.08
C ASN A 886 17.73 -30.95 -4.29
N ASN A 887 18.32 -32.13 -4.07
CA ASN A 887 18.53 -33.17 -5.10
C ASN A 887 19.34 -32.70 -6.32
N HIS A 888 20.30 -31.81 -6.09
CA HIS A 888 21.14 -31.21 -7.14
C HIS A 888 22.59 -31.18 -6.65
N ALA A 889 23.53 -31.63 -7.48
CA ALA A 889 24.95 -31.71 -7.12
C ALA A 889 25.67 -30.38 -7.37
N TYR A 890 26.37 -29.94 -6.34
CA TYR A 890 27.24 -28.77 -6.37
C TYR A 890 28.61 -29.12 -5.79
N ILE A 891 29.65 -28.42 -6.24
CA ILE A 891 31.00 -28.52 -5.66
C ILE A 891 31.56 -27.12 -5.42
N LEU A 892 31.94 -26.83 -4.17
CA LEU A 892 32.69 -25.63 -3.82
C LEU A 892 34.17 -25.81 -4.22
N GLY A 893 34.61 -25.01 -5.18
CA GLY A 893 35.99 -24.93 -5.65
C GLY A 893 36.50 -23.48 -5.65
N SER A 894 37.66 -23.28 -6.28
CA SER A 894 38.31 -21.98 -6.42
C SER A 894 39.22 -21.93 -7.66
N THR A 895 39.54 -20.72 -8.12
CA THR A 895 40.59 -20.44 -9.10
C THR A 895 41.52 -19.29 -8.68
N PHE A 896 42.53 -18.92 -9.48
CA PHE A 896 43.56 -17.90 -9.20
C PHE A 896 43.71 -16.93 -10.37
N GLU A 897 44.38 -15.81 -10.13
CA GLU A 897 44.75 -14.88 -11.19
C GLU A 897 45.91 -15.43 -12.04
N ARG A 898 45.64 -15.68 -13.33
CA ARG A 898 46.59 -16.28 -14.29
C ARG A 898 47.94 -15.56 -14.45
N ASN A 899 48.02 -14.26 -14.15
CA ASN A 899 49.28 -13.51 -14.24
C ASN A 899 50.24 -13.80 -13.08
N ASN A 900 49.78 -14.50 -12.05
CA ASN A 900 50.51 -14.79 -10.85
C ASN A 900 50.89 -16.27 -10.83
N THR A 901 52.12 -16.61 -10.44
CA THR A 901 52.66 -17.97 -10.49
C THR A 901 52.10 -18.82 -9.36
N GLY A 902 50.81 -19.16 -9.41
CA GLY A 902 50.10 -20.01 -8.45
C GLY A 902 50.87 -21.28 -8.05
N PRO A 903 50.41 -22.09 -7.08
CA PRO A 903 51.19 -23.18 -6.48
C PRO A 903 51.79 -24.24 -7.45
N ASN A 904 51.42 -24.19 -8.73
CA ASN A 904 52.01 -24.93 -9.84
C ASN A 904 53.32 -24.35 -10.43
N CYS A 905 53.81 -23.19 -9.98
CA CYS A 905 55.12 -22.61 -10.37
C CYS A 905 55.87 -21.96 -9.17
N SER A 906 55.78 -22.54 -7.96
CA SER A 906 56.73 -22.16 -6.87
C SER A 906 58.10 -22.79 -7.11
N SER A 907 59.17 -22.15 -6.60
CA SER A 907 60.55 -22.59 -6.78
C SER A 907 60.88 -23.95 -6.16
N ASP A 908 60.05 -24.45 -5.26
CA ASP A 908 60.26 -25.73 -4.56
C ASP A 908 59.93 -26.94 -5.45
N TYR A 909 59.16 -26.73 -6.53
CA TYR A 909 58.88 -27.73 -7.56
C TYR A 909 59.53 -27.31 -8.88
N GLY A 910 60.76 -27.78 -9.08
CA GLY A 910 61.72 -27.16 -10.00
C GLY A 910 61.33 -27.12 -11.49
N TRP A 911 61.61 -25.96 -12.09
CA TRP A 911 62.18 -25.80 -13.45
C TRP A 911 61.50 -26.55 -14.61
N ASN A 912 60.16 -26.59 -14.67
CA ASN A 912 59.47 -26.95 -15.93
C ASN A 912 58.02 -26.41 -16.05
N CYS A 913 57.84 -25.09 -16.00
CA CYS A 913 56.58 -24.47 -16.45
C CYS A 913 56.50 -24.43 -18.00
N GLY A 914 56.61 -25.61 -18.63
CA GLY A 914 56.72 -25.80 -20.08
C GLY A 914 55.86 -26.95 -20.63
N SER A 915 55.06 -26.63 -21.65
CA SER A 915 54.34 -27.47 -22.63
C SER A 915 53.49 -28.69 -22.22
N GLU A 916 53.76 -29.42 -21.14
CA GLU A 916 52.93 -30.58 -20.72
C GLU A 916 52.00 -30.26 -19.55
N TRP A 917 52.40 -29.35 -18.66
CA TRP A 917 51.58 -28.90 -17.52
C TRP A 917 50.44 -27.94 -17.89
N ILE A 918 50.34 -27.51 -19.15
CA ILE A 918 49.18 -26.77 -19.69
C ILE A 918 47.91 -27.66 -19.68
N LYS A 919 48.06 -28.98 -19.46
CA LYS A 919 46.98 -29.93 -19.18
C LYS A 919 46.49 -29.93 -17.71
N ALA A 920 47.08 -29.12 -16.82
CA ALA A 920 46.61 -28.97 -15.46
C ALA A 920 45.34 -28.10 -15.41
N GLY A 921 44.26 -28.63 -14.85
CA GLY A 921 42.96 -27.96 -14.76
C GLY A 921 42.98 -26.71 -13.87
N TYR A 922 42.12 -25.75 -14.22
CA TYR A 922 42.11 -24.38 -13.67
C TYR A 922 41.29 -24.23 -12.37
N LEU A 923 40.92 -25.34 -11.72
CA LEU A 923 40.03 -25.40 -10.56
C LEU A 923 40.60 -26.36 -9.48
N TRP A 924 40.63 -25.92 -8.21
CA TRP A 924 40.99 -26.73 -7.02
C TRP A 924 40.01 -26.50 -5.86
N SER A 925 40.19 -27.23 -4.76
CA SER A 925 39.46 -27.03 -3.51
C SER A 925 40.15 -25.95 -2.65
N PRO A 926 39.46 -24.89 -2.21
CA PRO A 926 40.07 -23.86 -1.36
C PRO A 926 40.52 -24.40 0.01
N PRO A 927 41.45 -23.71 0.70
CA PRO A 927 41.94 -24.08 2.03
C PRO A 927 40.82 -23.96 3.09
N GLY A 928 40.97 -24.73 4.18
CA GLY A 928 40.05 -24.69 5.32
C GLY A 928 38.76 -25.50 5.17
N LEU A 929 38.43 -26.07 4.00
CA LEU A 929 37.16 -26.80 3.80
C LEU A 929 36.98 -28.00 4.74
N LYS A 930 38.03 -28.78 5.01
CA LYS A 930 37.96 -29.93 5.94
C LYS A 930 37.52 -29.52 7.35
N GLN A 931 37.97 -28.35 7.78
CA GLN A 931 37.68 -27.78 9.09
C GLN A 931 36.22 -27.32 9.24
N ILE A 932 35.46 -27.27 8.13
CA ILE A 932 34.02 -26.94 8.07
C ILE A 932 33.19 -27.98 7.29
N GLN A 933 33.72 -29.18 7.00
CA GLN A 933 32.89 -30.29 6.46
C GLN A 933 31.77 -30.69 7.43
N GLN A 934 32.03 -30.54 8.73
CA GLN A 934 31.08 -30.74 9.82
C GLN A 934 31.07 -29.49 10.72
N PRO A 935 30.01 -29.27 11.52
CA PRO A 935 29.94 -28.13 12.45
C PRO A 935 31.16 -28.03 13.36
N ASN A 936 31.91 -26.93 13.26
CA ASN A 936 33.09 -26.65 14.06
C ASN A 936 32.90 -25.37 14.89
N ILE A 937 32.90 -25.50 16.22
CA ILE A 937 32.61 -24.40 17.15
C ILE A 937 33.64 -23.25 17.08
N LYS A 938 34.87 -23.51 16.61
CA LYS A 938 35.89 -22.47 16.39
C LYS A 938 35.49 -21.48 15.29
N PHE A 939 34.77 -21.98 14.28
CA PHE A 939 34.30 -21.22 13.12
C PHE A 939 32.77 -21.07 13.16
N GLY A 940 32.23 -20.88 14.36
CA GLY A 940 30.81 -20.61 14.59
C GLY A 940 29.86 -21.71 14.13
N ASN A 941 30.31 -22.95 13.94
CA ASN A 941 29.52 -24.05 13.35
C ASN A 941 29.04 -23.81 11.91
N VAL A 942 29.72 -22.96 11.13
CA VAL A 942 29.51 -22.87 9.67
C VAL A 942 29.93 -24.18 9.00
N THR A 943 29.18 -24.62 7.98
CA THR A 943 29.56 -25.80 7.16
C THR A 943 29.76 -25.46 5.69
N VAL A 944 30.44 -26.34 4.94
CA VAL A 944 30.53 -26.27 3.47
C VAL A 944 29.14 -26.26 2.82
N GLU A 945 28.19 -27.03 3.37
CA GLU A 945 26.80 -27.05 2.90
C GLU A 945 26.12 -25.68 3.08
N ASP A 946 26.37 -24.98 4.20
CA ASP A 946 25.85 -23.63 4.41
C ASP A 946 26.38 -22.65 3.34
N LEU A 947 27.69 -22.70 3.06
CA LEU A 947 28.33 -21.86 2.04
C LEU A 947 27.74 -22.10 0.64
N VAL A 948 27.60 -23.36 0.25
CA VAL A 948 27.05 -23.73 -1.07
C VAL A 948 25.57 -23.37 -1.16
N ALA A 949 24.75 -23.75 -0.18
CA ALA A 949 23.31 -23.50 -0.21
C ALA A 949 23.00 -22.00 -0.22
N GLY A 950 23.67 -21.20 0.61
CA GLY A 950 23.48 -19.74 0.62
C GLY A 950 23.88 -19.06 -0.69
N ALA A 951 24.96 -19.52 -1.33
CA ALA A 951 25.35 -19.03 -2.65
C ALA A 951 24.33 -19.41 -3.75
N VAL A 952 23.85 -20.65 -3.75
CA VAL A 952 22.83 -21.15 -4.68
C VAL A 952 21.50 -20.40 -4.54
N GLU A 953 21.03 -20.17 -3.32
CA GLU A 953 19.79 -19.41 -3.10
C GLU A 953 19.94 -17.92 -3.46
N THR A 954 21.13 -17.33 -3.25
CA THR A 954 21.47 -15.98 -3.75
C THR A 954 21.42 -15.89 -5.27
N TRP A 955 22.01 -16.87 -5.97
CA TRP A 955 22.00 -16.95 -7.44
C TRP A 955 20.59 -17.17 -8.02
N LYS A 956 19.81 -18.08 -7.43
CA LYS A 956 18.40 -18.33 -7.80
C LYS A 956 17.56 -17.06 -7.64
N ARG A 957 17.65 -16.38 -6.48
CA ARG A 957 16.90 -15.14 -6.18
C ARG A 957 17.21 -14.03 -7.18
N ASN A 958 18.46 -13.95 -7.65
CA ASN A 958 18.89 -13.01 -8.70
C ASN A 958 18.48 -13.42 -10.13
N GLY A 959 17.68 -14.48 -10.31
CA GLY A 959 17.23 -14.95 -11.62
C GLY A 959 18.29 -15.73 -12.41
N LYS A 960 19.17 -16.44 -11.69
CA LYS A 960 20.39 -17.11 -12.18
C LYS A 960 21.45 -16.14 -12.71
N VAL A 961 21.65 -15.03 -11.99
CA VAL A 961 22.61 -13.95 -12.33
C VAL A 961 23.55 -13.75 -11.14
N ASN A 962 24.87 -13.81 -11.37
CA ASN A 962 25.92 -13.70 -10.37
C ASN A 962 26.20 -12.22 -9.99
N LYS A 963 25.21 -11.56 -9.39
CA LYS A 963 25.38 -10.21 -8.84
C LYS A 963 26.13 -10.25 -7.51
N MET A 964 27.45 -10.05 -7.57
CA MET A 964 28.31 -10.09 -6.39
C MET A 964 28.47 -8.74 -5.69
N ASP A 965 28.13 -7.62 -6.35
CA ASP A 965 28.10 -6.30 -5.71
C ASP A 965 26.94 -6.15 -4.70
N GLY A 966 27.15 -5.33 -3.67
CA GLY A 966 26.16 -5.10 -2.60
C GLY A 966 24.91 -4.33 -3.03
N SER A 967 24.77 -3.93 -4.30
CA SER A 967 23.73 -2.98 -4.73
C SER A 967 22.41 -3.62 -5.16
N ILE A 968 22.42 -4.90 -5.60
CA ILE A 968 21.21 -5.61 -6.03
C ILE A 968 21.24 -7.07 -5.57
N GLY A 969 20.20 -7.51 -4.85
CA GLY A 969 19.99 -8.92 -4.48
C GLY A 969 19.84 -9.20 -2.98
N GLY A 970 19.96 -8.19 -2.12
CA GLY A 970 19.54 -8.30 -0.72
C GLY A 970 18.02 -8.40 -0.61
N LEU A 971 17.54 -9.26 0.30
CA LEU A 971 16.13 -9.30 0.68
C LEU A 971 15.77 -8.00 1.42
N ASP A 972 14.54 -7.52 1.23
CA ASP A 972 14.03 -6.35 1.96
C ASP A 972 13.33 -6.81 3.26
N PRO A 973 13.90 -6.61 4.47
CA PRO A 973 13.24 -7.00 5.71
C PRO A 973 12.00 -6.15 6.05
N LEU A 974 11.69 -5.11 5.28
CA LEU A 974 10.40 -4.40 5.34
C LEU A 974 9.30 -5.15 4.57
N ASN A 975 9.67 -6.00 3.61
CA ASN A 975 8.78 -6.90 2.92
C ASN A 975 8.60 -8.19 3.74
N ARG A 976 7.35 -8.61 3.94
CA ARG A 976 7.01 -9.74 4.82
C ARG A 976 7.49 -11.10 4.28
N ASP A 977 7.48 -11.31 2.97
CA ASP A 977 7.90 -12.57 2.34
C ASP A 977 9.42 -12.70 2.32
N ASP A 978 10.09 -11.57 2.09
CA ASP A 978 11.55 -11.46 2.18
C ASP A 978 12.04 -11.63 3.62
N PHE A 979 11.40 -10.97 4.59
CA PHE A 979 11.63 -11.21 6.02
C PHE A 979 11.38 -12.69 6.39
N GLN A 980 10.31 -13.31 5.89
CA GLN A 980 10.04 -14.73 6.16
C GLN A 980 11.17 -15.61 5.64
N THR A 981 11.69 -15.31 4.45
CA THR A 981 12.85 -16.00 3.86
C THR A 981 14.10 -15.79 4.72
N MET A 982 14.34 -14.59 5.23
CA MET A 982 15.45 -14.30 6.17
C MET A 982 15.30 -15.03 7.52
N TRP A 983 14.07 -15.15 8.01
CA TRP A 983 13.74 -15.82 9.25
C TRP A 983 13.98 -17.33 9.12
N ASP A 984 13.55 -17.95 8.02
CA ASP A 984 13.66 -19.40 7.84
C ASP A 984 15.06 -19.85 7.44
N SER A 985 15.74 -19.14 6.53
CA SER A 985 17.02 -19.57 5.95
C SER A 985 18.26 -19.30 6.81
N GLY A 986 18.21 -18.39 7.79
CA GLY A 986 19.36 -18.07 8.64
C GLY A 986 20.59 -17.65 7.83
N ILE A 987 21.77 -18.25 8.05
CA ILE A 987 22.95 -17.89 7.24
C ILE A 987 22.85 -18.28 5.76
N ARG A 988 21.90 -19.12 5.35
CA ARG A 988 21.65 -19.46 3.95
C ARG A 988 20.75 -18.44 3.23
N THR A 989 20.39 -17.34 3.91
CA THR A 989 19.57 -16.25 3.37
C THR A 989 20.17 -15.66 2.09
N PRO A 990 19.38 -15.54 0.99
CA PRO A 990 19.80 -14.88 -0.23
C PRO A 990 20.43 -13.50 -0.01
N GLY A 991 21.64 -13.32 -0.53
CA GLY A 991 22.44 -12.09 -0.45
C GLY A 991 23.48 -12.07 0.67
N HIS A 992 23.43 -13.00 1.64
CA HIS A 992 24.43 -13.14 2.72
C HIS A 992 25.73 -13.79 2.23
N ILE A 993 25.62 -14.97 1.61
CA ILE A 993 26.78 -15.70 1.08
C ILE A 993 26.92 -15.43 -0.41
N ARG A 994 28.05 -14.83 -0.79
CA ARG A 994 28.33 -14.32 -2.13
C ARG A 994 29.49 -15.08 -2.76
N ILE A 995 29.16 -16.24 -3.31
CA ILE A 995 30.05 -17.06 -4.14
C ILE A 995 29.35 -17.22 -5.50
N PRO A 996 30.02 -16.98 -6.63
CA PRO A 996 29.43 -17.16 -7.95
C PRO A 996 29.09 -18.63 -8.23
N VAL A 997 27.97 -18.84 -8.91
CA VAL A 997 27.45 -20.16 -9.31
C VAL A 997 27.45 -20.24 -10.84
N CYS A 998 28.13 -21.24 -11.40
CA CYS A 998 28.10 -21.53 -12.83
C CYS A 998 28.54 -22.97 -13.14
N SER A 999 28.48 -23.36 -14.41
CA SER A 999 28.92 -24.69 -14.85
C SER A 999 30.45 -24.85 -14.74
N PRO A 1000 30.96 -26.09 -14.53
CA PRO A 1000 32.39 -26.40 -14.59
C PRO A 1000 33.08 -25.93 -15.87
N HIS A 1001 32.38 -25.99 -17.00
CA HIS A 1001 32.90 -25.56 -18.30
C HIS A 1001 33.09 -24.04 -18.37
N GLU A 1002 32.09 -23.27 -17.95
CA GLU A 1002 32.14 -21.80 -17.87
C GLU A 1002 33.24 -21.33 -16.92
N ALA A 1003 33.28 -21.89 -15.71
CA ALA A 1003 34.31 -21.58 -14.71
C ALA A 1003 35.72 -21.87 -15.24
N THR A 1004 35.91 -22.99 -15.93
CA THR A 1004 37.21 -23.36 -16.52
C THR A 1004 37.62 -22.41 -17.65
N GLN A 1005 36.70 -22.01 -18.55
CA GLN A 1005 37.01 -21.08 -19.64
C GLN A 1005 37.35 -19.67 -19.15
N LEU A 1006 36.63 -19.15 -18.16
CA LEU A 1006 36.92 -17.83 -17.60
C LEU A 1006 38.22 -17.86 -16.78
N ALA A 1007 38.45 -18.91 -16.00
CA ALA A 1007 39.72 -19.12 -15.30
C ALA A 1007 40.93 -19.21 -16.26
N MET A 1008 40.75 -19.82 -17.44
CA MET A 1008 41.76 -19.77 -18.51
C MET A 1008 42.07 -18.33 -18.93
N ASP A 1009 41.08 -17.46 -19.13
CA ASP A 1009 41.33 -16.08 -19.58
C ASP A 1009 41.91 -15.17 -18.49
N GLY A 1010 41.43 -15.31 -17.25
CA GLY A 1010 41.87 -14.53 -16.09
C GLY A 1010 41.12 -13.19 -15.91
N PRO A 1011 41.11 -12.62 -14.68
CA PRO A 1011 40.23 -11.51 -14.29
C PRO A 1011 40.54 -10.19 -15.03
N ASN A 1012 41.78 -9.99 -15.49
CA ASN A 1012 42.19 -8.78 -16.22
C ASN A 1012 41.72 -8.75 -17.69
N TRP A 1013 41.24 -9.86 -18.24
CA TRP A 1013 40.92 -10.00 -19.66
C TRP A 1013 39.42 -10.12 -19.95
N ILE A 1014 38.61 -10.30 -18.91
CA ILE A 1014 37.15 -10.34 -18.95
C ILE A 1014 36.53 -8.92 -18.93
N PRO A 1015 35.27 -8.75 -19.37
CA PRO A 1015 34.57 -7.47 -19.27
C PRO A 1015 34.44 -6.97 -17.82
N PRO A 1016 34.54 -5.64 -17.54
CA PRO A 1016 34.50 -5.08 -16.19
C PRO A 1016 33.32 -5.54 -15.33
N GLU A 1017 32.15 -5.74 -15.95
CA GLU A 1017 30.93 -6.21 -15.28
C GLU A 1017 31.04 -7.62 -14.70
N ASN A 1018 31.95 -8.46 -15.21
CA ASN A 1018 32.19 -9.83 -14.73
C ASN A 1018 33.32 -9.92 -13.68
N VAL A 1019 34.07 -8.84 -13.41
CA VAL A 1019 35.25 -8.89 -12.52
C VAL A 1019 34.87 -9.29 -11.10
N LEU A 1020 33.70 -8.87 -10.62
CA LEU A 1020 33.21 -9.26 -9.29
C LEU A 1020 32.60 -10.67 -9.25
N SER A 1021 32.17 -11.23 -10.38
CA SER A 1021 31.58 -12.57 -10.48
C SER A 1021 32.58 -13.65 -10.91
N PHE A 1022 33.80 -13.27 -11.29
CA PHE A 1022 34.87 -14.18 -11.70
C PHE A 1022 35.08 -15.29 -10.64
N PRO A 1023 35.14 -16.58 -11.05
CA PRO A 1023 35.29 -17.08 -12.42
C PRO A 1023 33.99 -17.42 -13.17
N CYS A 1024 32.84 -16.84 -12.82
CA CYS A 1024 31.60 -16.98 -13.59
C CYS A 1024 31.19 -15.68 -14.30
N LEU A 1025 30.33 -15.79 -15.31
CA LEU A 1025 29.65 -14.63 -15.89
C LEU A 1025 28.67 -14.03 -14.89
N GLN A 1026 28.60 -12.70 -14.86
CA GLN A 1026 27.60 -11.97 -14.10
C GLN A 1026 26.22 -12.34 -14.62
N ASP A 1027 26.02 -12.33 -15.94
CA ASP A 1027 24.79 -12.74 -16.61
C ASP A 1027 25.10 -13.80 -17.68
N PRO A 1028 24.92 -15.10 -17.37
CA PRO A 1028 25.18 -16.19 -18.32
C PRO A 1028 24.43 -16.07 -19.65
N LYS A 1029 23.28 -15.37 -19.67
CA LYS A 1029 22.44 -15.20 -20.88
C LYS A 1029 23.08 -14.29 -21.93
N LYS A 1030 24.04 -13.45 -21.54
CA LYS A 1030 24.81 -12.61 -22.49
C LYS A 1030 25.86 -13.42 -23.25
N GLY A 1031 26.21 -14.61 -22.74
CA GLY A 1031 27.33 -15.41 -23.22
C GLY A 1031 28.67 -14.72 -23.07
N TYR A 1032 29.73 -15.40 -23.48
CA TYR A 1032 31.08 -14.87 -23.48
C TYR A 1032 31.89 -15.47 -24.64
N ARG A 1033 32.80 -14.67 -25.18
CA ARG A 1033 33.78 -15.10 -26.18
C ARG A 1033 35.15 -14.62 -25.71
N SER A 1034 36.04 -15.57 -25.43
CA SER A 1034 37.42 -15.28 -25.04
C SER A 1034 38.08 -14.29 -26.01
N LYS A 1035 38.77 -13.30 -25.45
CA LYS A 1035 39.63 -12.38 -26.20
C LYS A 1035 41.04 -12.94 -26.40
N GLN A 1036 41.42 -14.00 -25.70
CA GLN A 1036 42.67 -14.69 -25.95
C GLN A 1036 42.52 -15.63 -27.14
N LYS A 1037 43.46 -15.55 -28.09
CA LYS A 1037 43.61 -16.63 -29.06
C LYS A 1037 44.22 -17.83 -28.33
N PRO A 1038 43.62 -19.04 -28.41
CA PRO A 1038 44.26 -20.22 -27.84
C PRO A 1038 45.58 -20.47 -28.56
N TRP A 1039 46.65 -20.67 -27.79
CA TRP A 1039 47.89 -21.19 -28.34
C TRP A 1039 47.66 -22.65 -28.76
N THR A 1040 47.67 -22.87 -30.08
CA THR A 1040 47.77 -24.16 -30.77
C THR A 1040 46.74 -25.25 -30.43
N ARG A 1041 45.66 -25.27 -31.22
CA ARG A 1041 45.26 -26.42 -32.07
C ARG A 1041 45.81 -27.80 -31.66
N TRP A 1042 45.06 -28.57 -30.86
CA TRP A 1042 44.91 -30.04 -30.97
C TRP A 1042 43.56 -30.46 -30.34
N GLU A 1043 42.68 -30.99 -31.19
CA GLU A 1043 41.54 -31.90 -30.94
C GLU A 1043 40.75 -31.85 -29.61
N PHE A 1044 39.53 -31.31 -29.70
CA PHE A 1044 38.35 -31.84 -28.99
C PHE A 1044 37.13 -31.72 -29.93
N ASP A 1045 37.11 -32.55 -30.96
CA ASP A 1045 35.91 -32.75 -31.80
C ASP A 1045 34.89 -33.61 -31.03
N GLY A 1046 34.11 -32.97 -30.17
CA GLY A 1046 32.84 -33.47 -29.66
C GLY A 1046 31.68 -32.71 -30.32
N PRO A 1047 30.56 -33.37 -30.67
CA PRO A 1047 29.44 -32.69 -31.31
C PRO A 1047 28.85 -31.61 -30.40
N PRO A 1048 28.31 -30.51 -30.95
CA PRO A 1048 27.71 -29.46 -30.15
C PRO A 1048 26.48 -30.00 -29.41
N TYR A 1049 26.50 -29.90 -28.07
CA TYR A 1049 25.33 -30.18 -27.25
C TYR A 1049 24.22 -29.15 -27.55
N GLN A 1050 23.31 -29.54 -28.44
CA GLN A 1050 21.95 -29.01 -28.45
C GLN A 1050 21.12 -29.72 -27.36
N ASP A 1051 20.06 -29.07 -26.92
CA ASP A 1051 19.08 -29.52 -25.91
C ASP A 1051 19.56 -29.71 -24.46
N MET A 1052 19.44 -28.65 -23.67
CA MET A 1052 19.11 -28.71 -22.23
C MET A 1052 17.84 -27.89 -21.93
N ASP A 1053 16.77 -28.15 -22.70
CA ASP A 1053 15.41 -27.68 -22.41
C ASP A 1053 14.41 -28.84 -22.62
N LYS A 1054 14.48 -29.84 -21.73
CA LYS A 1054 13.50 -30.91 -21.50
C LYS A 1054 13.48 -31.32 -20.04
#